data_AF-A0AAJ4F7A1-F1
#
_entry.id   AF-A0AAJ4F7A1-F1
#
_cell.length_a   1.000
_cell.length_b   1.000
_cell.length_c   1.000
_cell.angle_alpha   90.00
_cell.angle_beta   90.00
_cell.angle_gamma   90.00
#
_symmetry.space_group_name_H-M   'P 1'
#
loop_
_entity.id
_entity.type
_entity.pdbx_description
1 polymer ?
#
loop_
_entity_poly.entity_id
_entity_poly.type
_entity_poly.pdbx_seq_one_letter_code
_entity_poly.pdbx_strand_id
1 'polypeptide(L)'
;MPIFHSFWQAGFEGADFVTRQGHALSMDHETGHDSRHHDDYRALSPFNIATVRESVGWRLTDKSGGYDFSTVTAKMVSAKENGIQICWTICHYGWPDDVDFFSDEFVARFARLCGALAAFLRPWYQEPPVYSPVNEISFTAWGIAVGLFPAALPADINGIQIKRQLVRATLAGCDAIWAADPRARILHCDPIVHLISPDDDPTTKEETEALRTAQFQAWDMLAGRHEPELGGHPRYLDLIGANYYHDNQWITGNNQRLPWHLGDRRRRRLHEMLQELYERYHRPILLAETSHVGSGRGAWINDVASEVAQAQLAGVELSGICLYPIIDRPDWENNAVWHHCGLWDISPDKERHLNTVYARALKQTQSRLEYFQQPSGAFTCNGTEVSDMKKIYVFSHLRWDFVFQRPQHLMTRLAQHYHIVFIEEPLYSADKPELKLSRPAPNVTVVQPHTPSTTPGFHDEQIAFLETLLTELREPDETPVVWFYTPMALPLLKVFTPAIVIYDCMDELAAFEKAPRQLLQRESALLTRADIVFTGGPSLYEARKGRHPNIHCFASSVDAVHFEQALDRGNHHPLQDDIPHPRLGYYGVIDERMDLSLIAALADSHPEWQIVMVGPVVKIDPATLPRRSNIHYPGMQPYQALPQFLAGWDVCLMPFALNESTRFISPTKVLEYMAAQLPVVSTAIADVEKPYSHVVAVAHDQSAFIAACEQALALPEETRQAQQQMMQRIIASTSWDKTVQSMHELIESAFSHYLDASAATVNAADSNPEDASSEPVLRLIPAKQAHTETEKCLILGAGPTGLSAAYHYGEGATLLERNTTVGGLCRSIQDKGFTFDYAGHIMFSADEEVLALYKTLLGDNIHWQIREAWVYTDGVYTRYPFQGSLYGLPATVVKECILGAIEARYGTGSDVQSMTNCTEKTGQGKHHHDCCADGAVPDYISADPAEKAPRKDSFEAFIYETWGKGIARHFAIPYNKKLWTVPLSEMETSWLGGRVPLPDLEQIIEGALNETAKPMGPNARFGYPLQGGFQALMNGFLPHIKGRIETGAEVSKIYANQHIVALADGRQYRYERMISTLVLPELIRLMGDEVPPEVRKAAKGLRHVSVRCVNLGIGRDNLTDKHWIYYASKTVFHRIFVQGNASPFCSPPGSCGLTCEISYSPDKPLPVDGQALIDRCIKECIESGIISAEDEIITANQIDIPYAYVIYDQSRKENVETIRKWLLLHGITLAGRYSEWEYYNSDHAFIAGKVAVEKVRGSAYRHSVS
;
A
#
# COMPACT_ATOMS: atom_id res chain seq x y z
N MET A 1 22.08 8.15 -37.66
CA MET A 1 23.03 8.79 -36.73
C MET A 1 22.25 9.76 -35.87
N PRO A 2 22.54 9.85 -34.56
CA PRO A 2 21.92 10.85 -33.70
C PRO A 2 22.23 12.27 -34.22
N ILE A 3 21.25 13.18 -34.11
CA ILE A 3 21.38 14.57 -34.58
C ILE A 3 22.34 15.36 -33.68
N PHE A 4 22.28 15.07 -32.38
CA PHE A 4 23.09 15.70 -31.34
C PHE A 4 24.05 14.69 -30.69
N HIS A 5 25.20 15.16 -30.20
CA HIS A 5 26.17 14.33 -29.47
C HIS A 5 25.70 13.94 -28.06
N SER A 6 24.89 14.77 -27.43
CA SER A 6 24.24 14.46 -26.17
C SER A 6 22.77 14.88 -26.17
N PHE A 7 21.95 14.09 -25.49
CA PHE A 7 20.52 14.41 -25.30
C PHE A 7 20.35 15.64 -24.41
N TRP A 8 21.08 15.70 -23.29
CA TRP A 8 21.18 16.87 -22.44
C TRP A 8 22.18 17.85 -23.04
N GLN A 9 21.77 19.10 -23.21
CA GLN A 9 22.53 20.14 -23.87
C GLN A 9 22.69 21.34 -22.94
N ALA A 10 23.71 22.14 -23.20
CA ALA A 10 23.96 23.38 -22.48
C ALA A 10 23.80 24.58 -23.42
N GLY A 11 23.04 25.58 -23.01
CA GLY A 11 22.87 26.81 -23.76
C GLY A 11 23.59 27.96 -23.07
N PHE A 12 24.41 28.69 -23.80
CA PHE A 12 25.04 29.91 -23.31
C PHE A 12 24.23 31.12 -23.77
N GLU A 13 23.90 32.01 -22.83
CA GLU A 13 23.19 33.26 -23.15
C GLU A 13 24.08 34.15 -24.01
N GLY A 14 23.71 34.30 -25.28
CA GLY A 14 24.52 35.02 -26.25
C GLY A 14 23.79 36.19 -26.93
N ALA A 15 22.70 36.68 -26.34
CA ALA A 15 21.99 37.86 -26.83
C ALA A 15 22.95 39.06 -26.99
N ASP A 16 22.89 39.72 -28.16
CA ASP A 16 23.83 40.80 -28.55
C ASP A 16 23.13 42.06 -29.08
N PHE A 17 21.94 42.40 -28.57
CA PHE A 17 21.14 43.53 -29.04
C PHE A 17 21.52 44.88 -28.38
N VAL A 18 20.85 45.96 -28.79
CA VAL A 18 20.95 47.29 -28.15
C VAL A 18 19.74 47.47 -27.23
N THR A 19 19.94 47.74 -25.95
CA THR A 19 18.85 47.89 -24.98
C THR A 19 18.00 49.13 -25.22
N ARG A 20 16.87 49.27 -24.53
CA ARG A 20 16.02 50.49 -24.61
C ARG A 20 16.76 51.78 -24.26
N GLN A 21 17.80 51.68 -23.44
CA GLN A 21 18.63 52.80 -23.01
C GLN A 21 19.75 53.14 -24.01
N GLY A 22 19.83 52.41 -25.14
CA GLY A 22 20.88 52.59 -26.14
C GLY A 22 22.21 51.93 -25.78
N HIS A 23 22.24 51.04 -24.78
CA HIS A 23 23.45 50.32 -24.39
C HIS A 23 23.63 49.09 -25.28
N ALA A 24 24.82 48.94 -25.87
CA ALA A 24 25.16 47.76 -26.67
C ALA A 24 25.49 46.57 -25.74
N LEU A 25 24.54 45.66 -25.59
CA LEU A 25 24.67 44.50 -24.71
C LEU A 25 25.38 43.33 -25.39
N SER A 26 26.25 42.61 -24.68
CA SER A 26 26.83 41.33 -25.14
C SER A 26 26.86 40.35 -23.98
N MET A 27 25.91 39.41 -23.93
CA MET A 27 25.79 38.51 -22.78
C MET A 27 26.99 37.58 -22.59
N ASP A 28 27.63 37.15 -23.69
CA ASP A 28 28.90 36.44 -23.65
C ASP A 28 30.00 37.22 -22.92
N HIS A 29 30.00 38.55 -23.05
CA HIS A 29 30.98 39.43 -22.41
C HIS A 29 30.63 39.69 -20.95
N GLU A 30 29.36 39.98 -20.66
CA GLU A 30 28.88 40.24 -19.30
C GLU A 30 29.12 39.03 -18.39
N THR A 31 28.82 37.82 -18.87
CA THR A 31 29.07 36.56 -18.16
C THR A 31 30.55 36.12 -18.17
N GLY A 32 31.38 36.73 -19.03
CA GLY A 32 32.78 36.37 -19.26
C GLY A 32 32.96 35.02 -19.97
N HIS A 33 31.91 34.51 -20.60
CA HIS A 33 31.99 33.29 -21.39
C HIS A 33 32.91 33.43 -22.61
N ASP A 34 32.94 34.62 -23.24
CA ASP A 34 33.84 34.94 -24.37
C ASP A 34 35.30 34.55 -24.14
N SER A 35 35.78 34.71 -22.91
CA SER A 35 37.17 34.48 -22.49
C SER A 35 37.36 33.19 -21.70
N ARG A 36 36.29 32.65 -21.09
CA ARG A 36 36.33 31.43 -20.25
C ARG A 36 35.69 30.20 -20.91
N HIS A 37 35.27 30.28 -22.17
CA HIS A 37 34.61 29.19 -22.91
C HIS A 37 35.31 27.82 -22.78
N HIS A 38 36.65 27.79 -22.75
CA HIS A 38 37.38 26.54 -22.54
C HIS A 38 37.16 25.91 -21.16
N ASP A 39 37.19 26.71 -20.10
CA ASP A 39 36.89 26.20 -18.76
C ASP A 39 35.41 25.82 -18.62
N ASP A 40 34.52 26.60 -19.24
CA ASP A 40 33.08 26.36 -19.22
C ASP A 40 32.73 25.04 -19.95
N TYR A 41 33.29 24.78 -21.13
CA TYR A 41 33.08 23.51 -21.85
C TYR A 41 33.66 22.32 -21.09
N ARG A 42 34.85 22.45 -20.50
CA ARG A 42 35.43 21.39 -19.67
C ARG A 42 34.55 21.06 -18.46
N ALA A 43 33.86 22.06 -17.89
CA ALA A 43 32.99 21.88 -16.73
C ALA A 43 31.69 21.08 -17.05
N LEU A 44 31.34 20.90 -18.32
CA LEU A 44 30.18 20.13 -18.76
C LEU A 44 30.40 18.61 -18.72
N SER A 45 31.66 18.16 -18.84
CA SER A 45 32.02 16.74 -18.93
C SER A 45 31.47 15.88 -17.77
N PRO A 46 31.53 16.31 -16.48
CA PRO A 46 30.95 15.57 -15.36
C PRO A 46 29.43 15.36 -15.39
N PHE A 47 28.74 16.01 -16.34
CA PHE A 47 27.29 15.91 -16.57
C PHE A 47 26.97 15.28 -17.92
N ASN A 48 27.93 14.66 -18.62
CA ASN A 48 27.72 14.02 -19.92
C ASN A 48 27.08 14.93 -20.99
N ILE A 49 27.31 16.25 -20.90
CA ILE A 49 26.85 17.22 -21.89
C ILE A 49 27.97 17.40 -22.91
N ALA A 50 27.69 17.02 -24.15
CA ALA A 50 28.59 17.09 -25.30
C ALA A 50 28.01 17.94 -26.45
N THR A 51 26.82 18.51 -26.29
CA THR A 51 26.20 19.43 -27.25
C THR A 51 25.87 20.75 -26.58
N VAL A 52 26.26 21.84 -27.22
CA VAL A 52 26.01 23.20 -26.72
C VAL A 52 25.31 24.07 -27.75
N ARG A 53 24.47 25.00 -27.30
CA ARG A 53 23.95 26.10 -28.10
C ARG A 53 24.79 27.34 -27.85
N GLU A 54 25.31 27.91 -28.92
CA GLU A 54 26.18 29.10 -28.91
C GLU A 54 25.62 30.18 -29.82
N SER A 55 25.94 31.43 -29.48
CA SER A 55 25.65 32.56 -30.37
C SER A 55 26.90 32.99 -31.12
N VAL A 56 26.72 33.31 -32.40
CA VAL A 56 27.72 33.96 -33.25
C VAL A 56 27.73 35.46 -32.97
N GLY A 57 26.54 36.05 -32.79
CA GLY A 57 26.33 37.49 -32.65
C GLY A 57 26.51 38.22 -33.98
N TRP A 58 25.42 38.44 -34.71
CA TRP A 58 25.49 39.11 -36.02
C TRP A 58 26.07 40.53 -35.89
N ARG A 59 25.63 41.33 -34.90
CA ARG A 59 26.17 42.68 -34.67
C ARG A 59 27.66 42.64 -34.32
N LEU A 60 28.08 41.61 -33.60
CA LEU A 60 29.46 41.45 -33.16
C LEU A 60 30.39 41.01 -34.29
N THR A 61 29.90 40.23 -35.26
CA THR A 61 30.74 39.60 -36.31
C THR A 61 30.75 40.35 -37.65
N ASP A 62 29.66 41.03 -38.02
CA ASP A 62 29.55 41.77 -39.29
C ASP A 62 30.05 43.22 -39.11
N LYS A 63 31.31 43.46 -39.49
CA LYS A 63 32.00 44.76 -39.36
C LYS A 63 32.20 45.41 -40.73
N SER A 64 32.44 46.72 -40.74
CA SER A 64 32.63 47.55 -41.95
C SER A 64 33.82 47.15 -42.85
N GLY A 65 34.68 46.24 -42.41
CA GLY A 65 35.82 45.70 -43.16
C GLY A 65 35.76 44.19 -43.49
N GLY A 66 34.64 43.51 -43.22
CA GLY A 66 34.47 42.06 -43.38
C GLY A 66 33.95 41.38 -42.11
N TYR A 67 33.99 40.04 -42.09
CA TYR A 67 33.54 39.24 -40.95
C TYR A 67 34.69 38.94 -39.98
N ASP A 68 34.47 39.19 -38.68
CA ASP A 68 35.37 38.78 -37.60
C ASP A 68 34.86 37.48 -36.96
N PHE A 69 35.50 36.35 -37.29
CA PHE A 69 35.19 35.03 -36.71
C PHE A 69 36.20 34.60 -35.64
N SER A 70 36.94 35.51 -35.02
CA SER A 70 37.95 35.18 -34.00
C SER A 70 37.36 34.48 -32.78
N THR A 71 36.22 34.95 -32.26
CA THR A 71 35.50 34.33 -31.14
C THR A 71 34.95 32.96 -31.51
N VAL A 72 34.35 32.83 -32.70
CA VAL A 72 33.88 31.55 -33.28
C VAL A 72 35.04 30.56 -33.39
N THR A 73 36.21 31.01 -33.85
CA THR A 73 37.43 30.18 -33.96
C THR A 73 37.88 29.68 -32.59
N ALA A 74 37.95 30.56 -31.59
CA ALA A 74 38.36 30.20 -30.24
C ALA A 74 37.42 29.14 -29.63
N LYS A 75 36.10 29.36 -29.74
CA LYS A 75 35.08 28.39 -29.31
C LYS A 75 35.20 27.06 -30.06
N MET A 76 35.42 27.04 -31.38
CA MET A 76 35.60 25.79 -32.15
C MET A 76 36.87 25.01 -31.76
N VAL A 77 37.99 25.71 -31.49
CA VAL A 77 39.21 25.07 -31.00
C VAL A 77 38.93 24.39 -29.66
N SER A 78 38.33 25.13 -28.73
CA SER A 78 38.00 24.61 -27.41
C SER A 78 36.98 23.47 -27.46
N ALA A 79 35.96 23.58 -28.30
CA ALA A 79 34.96 22.54 -28.48
C ALA A 79 35.59 21.25 -29.00
N LYS A 80 36.52 21.34 -29.96
CA LYS A 80 37.26 20.18 -30.46
C LYS A 80 38.12 19.52 -29.37
N GLU A 81 38.76 20.30 -28.51
CA GLU A 81 39.57 19.81 -27.40
C GLU A 81 38.73 19.09 -26.33
N ASN A 82 37.49 19.54 -26.12
CA ASN A 82 36.58 19.00 -25.10
C ASN A 82 35.53 18.02 -25.66
N GLY A 83 35.56 17.74 -26.97
CA GLY A 83 34.59 16.84 -27.62
C GLY A 83 33.16 17.39 -27.66
N ILE A 84 33.00 18.71 -27.82
CA ILE A 84 31.72 19.40 -27.87
C ILE A 84 31.27 19.60 -29.33
N GLN A 85 30.00 19.29 -29.60
CA GLN A 85 29.27 19.75 -30.77
C GLN A 85 28.60 21.09 -30.48
N ILE A 86 28.85 22.10 -31.32
CA ILE A 86 28.21 23.41 -31.23
C ILE A 86 27.05 23.51 -32.23
N CYS A 87 25.87 23.90 -31.72
CA CYS A 87 24.73 24.38 -32.49
C CYS A 87 24.76 25.91 -32.55
N TRP A 88 24.92 26.48 -33.75
CA TRP A 88 25.21 27.90 -33.93
C TRP A 88 23.94 28.74 -34.15
N THR A 89 23.68 29.67 -33.26
CA THR A 89 22.67 30.72 -33.39
C THR A 89 23.30 31.96 -34.03
N ILE A 90 22.89 32.33 -35.24
CA ILE A 90 23.57 33.37 -36.03
C ILE A 90 23.12 34.78 -35.59
N CYS A 91 21.81 35.03 -35.59
CA CYS A 91 21.21 36.25 -35.07
C CYS A 91 20.47 35.95 -33.77
N HIS A 92 20.94 36.54 -32.67
CA HIS A 92 20.31 36.45 -31.36
C HIS A 92 19.92 37.85 -30.86
N TYR A 93 18.84 38.37 -31.44
CA TYR A 93 18.26 39.71 -31.22
C TYR A 93 19.10 40.91 -31.71
N GLY A 94 20.39 40.74 -32.01
CA GLY A 94 21.26 41.79 -32.53
C GLY A 94 21.49 41.75 -34.05
N TRP A 95 21.63 42.92 -34.66
CA TRP A 95 22.09 43.15 -36.04
C TRP A 95 22.94 44.43 -36.12
N PRO A 96 23.73 44.65 -37.20
CA PRO A 96 24.56 45.84 -37.34
C PRO A 96 23.77 47.16 -37.33
N ASP A 97 24.27 48.18 -36.63
CA ASP A 97 23.57 49.47 -36.48
C ASP A 97 23.42 50.25 -37.81
N ASP A 98 24.21 49.88 -38.83
CA ASP A 98 24.23 50.52 -40.14
C ASP A 98 23.31 49.86 -41.19
N VAL A 99 22.55 48.82 -40.80
CA VAL A 99 21.53 48.21 -41.67
C VAL A 99 20.12 48.51 -41.17
N ASP A 100 19.31 49.10 -42.05
CA ASP A 100 17.90 49.35 -41.77
C ASP A 100 17.10 48.03 -41.83
N PHE A 101 16.32 47.75 -40.79
CA PHE A 101 15.63 46.47 -40.58
C PHE A 101 14.65 46.11 -41.72
N PHE A 102 13.92 47.10 -42.25
CA PHE A 102 12.94 46.88 -43.32
C PHE A 102 13.52 47.03 -44.73
N SER A 103 14.80 47.39 -44.86
CA SER A 103 15.44 47.43 -46.17
C SER A 103 15.60 46.01 -46.74
N ASP A 104 15.55 45.88 -48.07
CA ASP A 104 15.89 44.60 -48.72
C ASP A 104 17.36 44.20 -48.47
N GLU A 105 18.21 45.18 -48.16
CA GLU A 105 19.62 44.95 -47.80
C GLU A 105 19.74 44.18 -46.48
N PHE A 106 18.79 44.29 -45.55
CA PHE A 106 18.78 43.49 -44.32
C PHE A 106 18.79 41.99 -44.61
N VAL A 107 17.87 41.54 -45.46
CA VAL A 107 17.74 40.13 -45.87
C VAL A 107 19.00 39.68 -46.63
N ALA A 108 19.45 40.48 -47.60
CA ALA A 108 20.61 40.14 -48.41
C ALA A 108 21.91 40.08 -47.59
N ARG A 109 22.12 41.04 -46.67
CA ARG A 109 23.30 41.10 -45.79
C ARG A 109 23.33 39.95 -44.79
N PHE A 110 22.18 39.63 -44.20
CA PHE A 110 22.06 38.47 -43.31
C PHE A 110 22.38 37.16 -44.03
N ALA A 111 21.81 36.94 -45.22
CA ALA A 111 22.09 35.75 -46.02
C ALA A 111 23.58 35.63 -46.39
N ARG A 112 24.26 36.73 -46.72
CA ARG A 112 25.72 36.73 -46.96
C ARG A 112 26.51 36.31 -45.72
N LEU A 113 26.15 36.79 -44.53
CA LEU A 113 26.78 36.34 -43.28
C LEU A 113 26.54 34.84 -43.08
N CYS A 114 25.29 34.37 -43.20
CA CYS A 114 24.95 32.95 -43.02
C CYS A 114 25.77 32.04 -43.94
N GLY A 115 25.86 32.39 -45.23
CA GLY A 115 26.67 31.64 -46.20
C GLY A 115 28.17 31.70 -45.91
N ALA A 116 28.70 32.88 -45.53
CA ALA A 116 30.11 33.06 -45.20
C ALA A 116 30.51 32.27 -43.94
N LEU A 117 29.67 32.31 -42.90
CA LEU A 117 29.87 31.54 -41.67
C LEU A 117 29.81 30.04 -41.94
N ALA A 118 28.81 29.56 -42.69
CA ALA A 118 28.69 28.14 -43.02
C ALA A 118 29.90 27.65 -43.85
N ALA A 119 30.38 28.43 -44.80
CA ALA A 119 31.60 28.13 -45.56
C ALA A 119 32.84 28.10 -44.65
N PHE A 120 32.93 29.01 -43.69
CA PHE A 120 34.02 29.08 -42.71
C PHE A 120 34.02 27.87 -41.76
N LEU A 121 32.85 27.45 -41.27
CA LEU A 121 32.70 26.35 -40.32
C LEU A 121 32.77 24.96 -40.97
N ARG A 122 32.42 24.82 -42.25
CA ARG A 122 32.40 23.53 -42.97
C ARG A 122 33.63 22.63 -42.74
N PRO A 123 34.88 23.12 -42.76
CA PRO A 123 36.06 22.28 -42.54
C PRO A 123 36.21 21.75 -41.11
N TRP A 124 35.52 22.35 -40.13
CA TRP A 124 35.57 21.96 -38.73
C TRP A 124 34.68 20.77 -38.41
N TYR A 125 33.63 20.53 -39.21
CA TYR A 125 32.63 19.50 -38.96
C TYR A 125 32.76 18.29 -39.89
N GLN A 126 32.96 17.11 -39.28
CA GLN A 126 32.87 15.83 -39.99
C GLN A 126 31.42 15.41 -40.24
N GLU A 127 30.54 15.76 -39.31
CA GLU A 127 29.09 15.52 -39.35
C GLU A 127 28.31 16.73 -39.88
N PRO A 128 26.99 16.59 -40.12
CA PRO A 128 26.11 17.72 -40.40
C PRO A 128 26.14 18.81 -39.30
N PRO A 129 26.62 20.05 -39.57
CA PRO A 129 26.51 21.14 -38.60
C PRO A 129 25.05 21.60 -38.43
N VAL A 130 24.70 22.04 -37.22
CA VAL A 130 23.36 22.56 -36.89
C VAL A 130 23.40 24.08 -36.76
N TYR A 131 22.52 24.77 -37.47
CA TYR A 131 22.39 26.23 -37.42
C TYR A 131 20.96 26.65 -37.03
N SER A 132 20.87 27.67 -36.19
CA SER A 132 19.67 28.49 -35.99
C SER A 132 19.92 29.86 -36.62
N PRO A 133 19.37 30.15 -37.82
CA PRO A 133 19.64 31.43 -38.47
C PRO A 133 19.19 32.61 -37.60
N VAL A 134 17.90 32.69 -37.28
CA VAL A 134 17.33 33.71 -36.39
C VAL A 134 16.73 32.98 -35.20
N ASN A 135 17.19 33.31 -33.98
CA ASN A 135 16.59 32.79 -32.75
C ASN A 135 15.22 33.42 -32.53
N GLU A 136 14.23 32.62 -32.16
CA GLU A 136 12.91 33.07 -31.71
C GLU A 136 12.31 34.17 -32.59
N ILE A 137 11.96 33.84 -33.84
CA ILE A 137 11.39 34.79 -34.79
C ILE A 137 10.14 35.47 -34.20
N SER A 138 9.30 34.70 -33.50
CA SER A 138 8.06 35.20 -32.92
C SER A 138 8.33 36.10 -31.71
N PHE A 139 9.26 35.71 -30.83
CA PHE A 139 9.65 36.54 -29.69
C PHE A 139 10.37 37.82 -30.13
N THR A 140 11.28 37.73 -31.10
CA THR A 140 11.97 38.88 -31.70
C THR A 140 10.97 39.85 -32.31
N ALA A 141 10.00 39.35 -33.09
CA ALA A 141 8.97 40.19 -33.68
C ALA A 141 8.10 40.89 -32.62
N TRP A 142 7.71 40.18 -31.56
CA TRP A 142 7.00 40.77 -30.43
C TRP A 142 7.86 41.80 -29.69
N GLY A 143 9.12 41.48 -29.39
CA GLY A 143 10.07 42.33 -28.69
C GLY A 143 10.32 43.65 -29.42
N ILE A 144 10.43 43.63 -30.75
CA ILE A 144 10.49 44.85 -31.57
C ILE A 144 9.17 45.63 -31.47
N ALA A 145 8.01 44.95 -31.60
CA ALA A 145 6.71 45.60 -31.56
C ALA A 145 6.39 46.29 -30.21
N VAL A 146 6.86 45.73 -29.09
CA VAL A 146 6.73 46.34 -27.75
C VAL A 146 7.92 47.21 -27.36
N GLY A 147 8.86 47.44 -28.27
CA GLY A 147 10.05 48.26 -28.07
C GLY A 147 11.07 47.70 -27.08
N LEU A 148 11.05 46.40 -26.78
CA LEU A 148 12.14 45.71 -26.06
C LEU A 148 13.44 45.71 -26.88
N PHE A 149 13.32 45.50 -28.20
CA PHE A 149 14.42 45.61 -29.16
C PHE A 149 14.20 46.85 -30.02
N PRO A 150 14.87 47.98 -29.74
CA PRO A 150 14.68 49.21 -30.48
C PRO A 150 15.02 49.03 -31.96
N ALA A 151 14.08 49.37 -32.83
CA ALA A 151 14.27 49.44 -34.28
C ALA A 151 13.60 50.72 -34.80
N ALA A 152 14.14 51.33 -35.85
CA ALA A 152 13.50 52.45 -36.52
C ALA A 152 12.28 51.95 -37.32
N LEU A 153 11.11 51.93 -36.68
CA LEU A 153 9.87 51.45 -37.31
C LEU A 153 9.10 52.61 -37.97
N PRO A 154 8.66 52.46 -39.24
CA PRO A 154 7.62 53.30 -39.81
C PRO A 154 6.31 53.19 -39.01
N ALA A 155 5.53 54.28 -38.95
CA ALA A 155 4.34 54.39 -38.07
C ALA A 155 3.19 53.42 -38.39
N ASP A 156 3.21 52.81 -39.58
CA ASP A 156 2.20 51.88 -40.10
C ASP A 156 2.59 50.40 -39.95
N ILE A 157 3.76 50.10 -39.37
CA ILE A 157 4.24 48.72 -39.22
C ILE A 157 3.72 48.04 -37.94
N ASN A 158 3.11 46.85 -38.10
CA ASN A 158 2.67 45.98 -37.01
C ASN A 158 3.56 44.72 -36.84
N GLY A 159 3.31 43.95 -35.78
CA GLY A 159 4.08 42.74 -35.45
C GLY A 159 4.13 41.67 -36.56
N ILE A 160 3.13 41.61 -37.45
CA ILE A 160 3.10 40.64 -38.55
C ILE A 160 4.12 41.02 -39.62
N GLN A 161 4.25 42.29 -39.97
CA GLN A 161 5.25 42.74 -40.97
C GLN A 161 6.69 42.54 -40.46
N ILE A 162 6.93 42.75 -39.15
CA ILE A 162 8.22 42.43 -38.52
C ILE A 162 8.51 40.93 -38.66
N LYS A 163 7.54 40.07 -38.32
CA LYS A 163 7.64 38.60 -38.44
C LYS A 163 7.94 38.18 -39.90
N ARG A 164 7.22 38.74 -40.87
CA ARG A 164 7.45 38.49 -42.31
C ARG A 164 8.89 38.80 -42.73
N GLN A 165 9.43 39.92 -42.28
CA GLN A 165 10.80 40.33 -42.62
C GLN A 165 11.84 39.36 -42.04
N LEU A 166 11.67 38.93 -40.79
CA LEU A 166 12.52 37.92 -40.15
C LEU A 166 12.41 36.55 -40.84
N VAL A 167 11.21 36.15 -41.27
CA VAL A 167 11.02 34.92 -42.06
C VAL A 167 11.73 35.03 -43.40
N ARG A 168 11.62 36.15 -44.14
CA ARG A 168 12.36 36.38 -45.40
C ARG A 168 13.87 36.26 -45.18
N ALA A 169 14.39 36.90 -44.14
CA ALA A 169 15.81 36.81 -43.76
C ALA A 169 16.22 35.36 -43.45
N THR A 170 15.39 34.64 -42.70
CA THR A 170 15.63 33.24 -42.34
C THR A 170 15.65 32.32 -43.55
N LEU A 171 14.66 32.42 -44.45
CA LEU A 171 14.60 31.62 -45.68
C LEU A 171 15.85 31.83 -46.56
N ALA A 172 16.22 33.10 -46.79
CA ALA A 172 17.43 33.45 -47.54
C ALA A 172 18.70 32.97 -46.85
N GLY A 173 18.76 33.04 -45.51
CA GLY A 173 19.84 32.52 -44.69
C GLY A 173 20.00 31.00 -44.83
N CYS A 174 18.90 30.25 -44.74
CA CYS A 174 18.91 28.79 -44.94
C CYS A 174 19.44 28.40 -46.33
N ASP A 175 19.00 29.10 -47.38
CA ASP A 175 19.48 28.85 -48.74
C ASP A 175 20.98 29.15 -48.90
N ALA A 176 21.47 30.22 -48.29
CA ALA A 176 22.88 30.55 -48.28
C ALA A 176 23.72 29.52 -47.49
N ILE A 177 23.20 29.03 -46.36
CA ILE A 177 23.84 27.97 -45.55
C ILE A 177 23.96 26.69 -46.37
N TRP A 178 22.87 26.21 -46.99
CA TRP A 178 22.89 24.98 -47.78
C TRP A 178 23.71 25.11 -49.06
N ALA A 179 23.79 26.31 -49.65
CA ALA A 179 24.71 26.56 -50.77
C ALA A 179 26.18 26.39 -50.36
N ALA A 180 26.54 26.74 -49.13
CA ALA A 180 27.90 26.60 -48.59
C ALA A 180 28.20 25.19 -48.07
N ASP A 181 27.26 24.58 -47.33
CA ASP A 181 27.31 23.20 -46.83
C ASP A 181 25.93 22.51 -46.97
N PRO A 182 25.72 21.68 -48.00
CA PRO A 182 24.43 21.02 -48.23
C PRO A 182 24.08 19.96 -47.18
N ARG A 183 25.01 19.64 -46.26
CA ARG A 183 24.75 18.72 -45.14
C ARG A 183 24.04 19.41 -43.98
N ALA A 184 24.07 20.74 -43.90
CA ALA A 184 23.63 21.49 -42.73
C ALA A 184 22.18 21.20 -42.32
N ARG A 185 21.95 21.12 -41.01
CA ARG A 185 20.63 21.00 -40.37
C ARG A 185 20.18 22.36 -39.86
N ILE A 186 18.88 22.62 -39.91
CA ILE A 186 18.31 23.90 -39.50
C ILE A 186 17.41 23.72 -38.27
N LEU A 187 17.73 24.45 -37.20
CA LEU A 187 16.98 24.47 -35.95
C LEU A 187 16.25 25.81 -35.82
N HIS A 188 14.92 25.76 -35.71
CA HIS A 188 14.10 26.96 -35.49
C HIS A 188 13.54 26.96 -34.07
N CYS A 189 14.13 27.77 -33.19
CA CYS A 189 13.67 27.95 -31.82
C CYS A 189 12.58 29.03 -31.74
N ASP A 190 11.52 28.79 -30.99
CA ASP A 190 10.48 29.78 -30.63
C ASP A 190 9.75 29.31 -29.34
N PRO A 191 9.15 30.23 -28.56
CA PRO A 191 8.46 29.87 -27.32
C PRO A 191 7.14 29.15 -27.58
N ILE A 192 6.88 28.11 -26.78
CA ILE A 192 5.56 27.49 -26.68
C ILE A 192 4.82 28.02 -25.45
N VAL A 193 3.55 28.41 -25.62
CA VAL A 193 2.79 29.13 -24.59
C VAL A 193 1.36 28.60 -24.46
N HIS A 194 0.79 28.73 -23.27
CA HIS A 194 -0.63 28.46 -23.01
C HIS A 194 -1.31 29.68 -22.40
N LEU A 195 -2.37 30.15 -23.05
CA LEU A 195 -3.09 31.35 -22.68
C LEU A 195 -4.50 31.00 -22.19
N ILE A 196 -4.93 31.62 -21.10
CA ILE A 196 -6.26 31.41 -20.51
C ILE A 196 -7.08 32.68 -20.66
N SER A 197 -8.34 32.53 -21.06
CA SER A 197 -9.31 33.63 -21.07
C SER A 197 -9.62 34.12 -19.65
N PRO A 198 -9.66 35.43 -19.38
CA PRO A 198 -9.95 35.96 -18.04
C PRO A 198 -11.35 35.59 -17.54
N ASP A 199 -12.29 35.36 -18.45
CA ASP A 199 -13.67 35.01 -18.17
C ASP A 199 -14.22 33.99 -19.18
N ASP A 200 -15.47 33.57 -18.95
CA ASP A 200 -16.16 32.60 -19.79
C ASP A 200 -16.82 33.20 -21.04
N ASP A 201 -16.61 34.48 -21.34
CA ASP A 201 -17.20 35.15 -22.51
C ASP A 201 -16.70 34.53 -23.83
N PRO A 202 -17.59 34.26 -24.80
CA PRO A 202 -17.19 33.68 -26.08
C PRO A 202 -16.18 34.53 -26.87
N THR A 203 -16.28 35.86 -26.79
CA THR A 203 -15.42 36.79 -27.54
C THR A 203 -14.00 36.76 -27.00
N THR A 204 -13.85 36.84 -25.67
CA THR A 204 -12.53 36.81 -24.99
C THR A 204 -11.85 35.45 -25.17
N LYS A 205 -12.62 34.36 -25.22
CA LYS A 205 -12.13 33.02 -25.58
C LYS A 205 -11.61 32.96 -27.01
N GLU A 206 -12.33 33.53 -27.97
CA GLU A 206 -11.90 33.57 -29.38
C GLU A 206 -10.62 34.42 -29.56
N GLU A 207 -10.54 35.58 -28.90
CA GLU A 207 -9.34 36.44 -28.90
C GLU A 207 -8.13 35.73 -28.28
N THR A 208 -8.34 35.06 -27.14
CA THR A 208 -7.29 34.27 -26.47
C THR A 208 -6.78 33.14 -27.34
N GLU A 209 -7.68 32.45 -28.05
CA GLU A 209 -7.32 31.38 -28.97
C GLU A 209 -6.54 31.88 -30.20
N ALA A 210 -6.91 33.05 -30.72
CA ALA A 210 -6.16 33.70 -31.80
C ALA A 210 -4.73 34.05 -31.35
N LEU A 211 -4.56 34.58 -30.13
CA LEU A 211 -3.24 34.84 -29.55
C LEU A 211 -2.44 33.56 -29.30
N ARG A 212 -3.09 32.49 -28.81
CA ARG A 212 -2.44 31.19 -28.61
C ARG A 212 -1.93 30.64 -29.93
N THR A 213 -2.75 30.67 -30.97
CA THR A 213 -2.40 30.13 -32.29
C THR A 213 -1.29 30.95 -32.97
N ALA A 214 -1.17 32.24 -32.64
CA ALA A 214 -0.14 33.12 -33.20
C ALA A 214 1.31 32.66 -32.92
N GLN A 215 1.53 31.84 -31.89
CA GLN A 215 2.83 31.25 -31.57
C GLN A 215 3.37 30.35 -32.71
N PHE A 216 2.48 29.72 -33.48
CA PHE A 216 2.86 28.80 -34.56
C PHE A 216 3.11 29.51 -35.90
N GLN A 217 2.74 30.79 -36.03
CA GLN A 217 2.75 31.50 -37.32
C GLN A 217 4.12 31.53 -37.99
N ALA A 218 5.22 31.72 -37.25
CA ALA A 218 6.55 31.77 -37.86
C ALA A 218 6.94 30.41 -38.47
N TRP A 219 6.70 29.32 -37.75
CA TRP A 219 6.91 27.96 -38.27
C TRP A 219 5.96 27.63 -39.43
N ASP A 220 4.70 28.05 -39.38
CA ASP A 220 3.75 27.88 -40.48
C ASP A 220 4.19 28.65 -41.74
N MET A 221 4.73 29.87 -41.57
CA MET A 221 5.29 30.66 -42.67
C MET A 221 6.53 29.98 -43.27
N LEU A 222 7.47 29.52 -42.44
CA LEU A 222 8.66 28.79 -42.88
C LEU A 222 8.30 27.49 -43.61
N ALA A 223 7.30 26.76 -43.12
CA ALA A 223 6.80 25.52 -43.72
C ALA A 223 5.93 25.75 -44.98
N GLY A 224 5.57 27.00 -45.29
CA GLY A 224 4.69 27.33 -46.43
C GLY A 224 3.20 27.03 -46.20
N ARG A 225 2.79 26.82 -44.95
CA ARG A 225 1.39 26.59 -44.53
C ARG A 225 0.61 27.90 -44.36
N HIS A 226 1.32 29.00 -44.11
CA HIS A 226 0.79 30.35 -43.98
C HIS A 226 1.64 31.31 -44.81
N GLU A 227 1.04 32.33 -45.42
CA GLU A 227 1.72 33.26 -46.35
C GLU A 227 2.72 32.59 -47.33
N PRO A 228 2.26 31.64 -48.17
CA PRO A 228 3.14 30.89 -49.07
C PRO A 228 3.89 31.77 -50.07
N GLU A 229 3.44 33.01 -50.31
CA GLU A 229 4.15 33.98 -51.16
C GLU A 229 5.53 34.38 -50.62
N LEU A 230 5.81 34.13 -49.33
CA LEU A 230 7.15 34.33 -48.75
C LEU A 230 8.18 33.31 -49.27
N GLY A 231 7.74 32.22 -49.91
CA GLY A 231 8.61 31.15 -50.42
C GLY A 231 8.88 30.02 -49.42
N GLY A 232 8.10 29.94 -48.33
CA GLY A 232 8.17 28.86 -47.37
C GLY A 232 7.92 27.47 -47.98
N HIS A 233 8.53 26.45 -47.41
CA HIS A 233 8.43 25.07 -47.85
C HIS A 233 8.73 24.13 -46.67
N PRO A 234 8.14 22.92 -46.58
CA PRO A 234 8.36 22.00 -45.47
C PRO A 234 9.82 21.61 -45.18
N ARG A 235 10.74 21.90 -46.11
CA ARG A 235 12.19 21.65 -45.95
C ARG A 235 12.88 22.64 -45.01
N TYR A 236 12.35 23.87 -44.89
CA TYR A 236 12.93 24.90 -44.04
C TYR A 236 12.66 24.60 -42.57
N LEU A 237 11.53 23.98 -42.26
CA LEU A 237 11.24 23.48 -40.91
C LEU A 237 11.81 22.06 -40.73
N ASP A 238 13.13 21.98 -40.53
CA ASP A 238 13.89 20.73 -40.36
C ASP A 238 13.83 20.23 -38.89
N LEU A 239 14.33 21.02 -37.94
CA LEU A 239 14.26 20.76 -36.50
C LEU A 239 13.49 21.89 -35.80
N ILE A 240 12.67 21.54 -34.80
CA ILE A 240 11.91 22.51 -34.02
C ILE A 240 12.54 22.64 -32.64
N GLY A 241 12.88 23.87 -32.24
CA GLY A 241 13.27 24.21 -30.88
C GLY A 241 12.09 24.78 -30.10
N ALA A 242 11.59 24.06 -29.11
CA ALA A 242 10.54 24.56 -28.23
C ALA A 242 11.19 25.23 -27.00
N ASN A 243 10.89 26.51 -26.77
CA ASN A 243 11.36 27.22 -25.57
C ASN A 243 10.24 27.22 -24.52
N TYR A 244 10.54 26.73 -23.32
CA TYR A 244 9.56 26.59 -22.25
C TYR A 244 10.17 26.80 -20.86
N TYR A 245 9.68 27.83 -20.20
CA TYR A 245 10.00 28.21 -18.84
C TYR A 245 8.75 28.15 -17.93
N HIS A 246 8.97 28.30 -16.63
CA HIS A 246 7.94 28.18 -15.60
C HIS A 246 6.78 29.18 -15.75
N ASP A 247 7.01 30.33 -16.40
CA ASP A 247 6.05 31.42 -16.59
C ASP A 247 5.46 31.49 -18.02
N ASN A 248 5.67 30.48 -18.87
CA ASN A 248 5.10 30.38 -20.22
C ASN A 248 3.57 30.23 -20.28
N GLN A 249 2.86 30.32 -19.14
CA GLN A 249 1.41 30.22 -19.08
C GLN A 249 0.79 31.35 -18.25
N TRP A 250 -0.21 32.04 -18.80
CA TRP A 250 -0.79 33.24 -18.19
C TRP A 250 -2.22 33.53 -18.64
N ILE A 251 -2.88 34.43 -17.90
CA ILE A 251 -4.22 34.93 -18.20
C ILE A 251 -4.12 36.12 -19.16
N THR A 252 -4.88 36.10 -20.25
CA THR A 252 -4.90 37.20 -21.23
C THR A 252 -5.54 38.47 -20.64
N GLY A 253 -5.18 39.63 -21.20
CA GLY A 253 -5.64 40.94 -20.71
C GLY A 253 -4.77 41.49 -19.58
N ASN A 254 -4.66 40.79 -18.44
CA ASN A 254 -3.87 41.26 -17.29
C ASN A 254 -2.44 40.67 -17.21
N ASN A 255 -2.12 39.67 -18.04
CA ASN A 255 -0.83 38.99 -18.10
C ASN A 255 -0.39 38.33 -16.77
N GLN A 256 -1.33 38.03 -15.88
CA GLN A 256 -1.03 37.33 -14.64
C GLN A 256 -0.49 35.93 -14.94
N ARG A 257 0.76 35.67 -14.54
CA ARG A 257 1.40 34.36 -14.67
C ARG A 257 0.71 33.35 -13.76
N LEU A 258 0.62 32.12 -14.24
CA LEU A 258 0.14 31.00 -13.43
C LEU A 258 1.34 30.36 -12.74
N PRO A 259 1.41 30.33 -11.40
CA PRO A 259 2.53 29.69 -10.72
C PRO A 259 2.58 28.19 -11.04
N TRP A 260 3.73 27.69 -11.50
CA TRP A 260 3.88 26.31 -11.96
C TRP A 260 3.69 25.27 -10.84
N HIS A 261 4.03 25.62 -9.61
CA HIS A 261 4.02 24.74 -8.44
C HIS A 261 2.72 24.80 -7.61
N LEU A 262 1.75 25.66 -7.97
CA LEU A 262 0.49 25.82 -7.21
C LEU A 262 -0.68 24.99 -7.74
N GLY A 263 -0.44 24.06 -8.66
CA GLY A 263 -1.46 23.09 -9.09
C GLY A 263 -2.71 23.70 -9.72
N ASP A 264 -2.59 24.89 -10.34
CA ASP A 264 -3.71 25.54 -11.02
C ASP A 264 -4.20 24.64 -12.17
N ARG A 265 -5.43 24.15 -12.06
CA ARG A 265 -6.05 23.20 -13.01
C ARG A 265 -6.20 23.75 -14.42
N ARG A 266 -6.08 25.06 -14.59
CA ARG A 266 -6.13 25.71 -15.90
C ARG A 266 -4.79 25.70 -16.62
N ARG A 267 -3.69 25.37 -15.92
CA ARG A 267 -2.40 25.12 -16.58
C ARG A 267 -2.49 23.85 -17.42
N ARG A 268 -1.82 23.87 -18.57
CA ARG A 268 -1.63 22.70 -19.43
C ARG A 268 -0.27 22.05 -19.15
N ARG A 269 -0.18 20.72 -19.23
CA ARG A 269 1.09 20.01 -19.01
C ARG A 269 2.03 20.21 -20.21
N LEU A 270 3.34 20.17 -19.96
CA LEU A 270 4.34 20.39 -21.01
C LEU A 270 4.28 19.29 -22.07
N HIS A 271 4.14 18.02 -21.67
CA HIS A 271 4.07 16.92 -22.61
C HIS A 271 2.89 17.03 -23.59
N GLU A 272 1.74 17.55 -23.14
CA GLU A 272 0.55 17.77 -23.98
C GLU A 272 0.81 18.87 -25.04
N MET A 273 1.57 19.90 -24.68
CA MET A 273 1.96 20.96 -25.62
C MET A 273 3.00 20.48 -26.61
N LEU A 274 3.97 19.66 -26.17
CA LEU A 274 4.96 19.03 -27.04
C LEU A 274 4.30 18.03 -28.01
N GLN A 275 3.29 17.30 -27.54
CA GLN A 275 2.50 16.39 -28.37
C GLN A 275 1.71 17.16 -29.44
N GLU A 276 1.00 18.24 -29.09
CA GLU A 276 0.33 19.09 -30.10
C GLU A 276 1.33 19.62 -31.13
N LEU A 277 2.50 20.07 -30.68
CA LEU A 277 3.53 20.59 -31.57
C LEU A 277 4.03 19.50 -32.54
N TYR A 278 4.24 18.28 -32.05
CA TYR A 278 4.68 17.15 -32.85
C TYR A 278 3.60 16.66 -33.82
N GLU A 279 2.35 16.54 -33.37
CA GLU A 279 1.20 16.20 -34.22
C GLU A 279 0.99 17.25 -35.32
N ARG A 280 1.32 18.51 -35.05
CA ARG A 280 1.20 19.58 -36.04
C ARG A 280 2.21 19.43 -37.17
N TYR A 281 3.49 19.14 -36.87
CA TYR A 281 4.58 19.24 -37.87
C TYR A 281 5.29 17.94 -38.21
N HIS A 282 5.20 16.91 -37.36
CA HIS A 282 5.93 15.64 -37.48
C HIS A 282 7.43 15.84 -37.75
N ARG A 283 8.06 16.70 -36.93
CA ARG A 283 9.49 17.01 -36.96
C ARG A 283 10.13 16.69 -35.61
N PRO A 284 11.42 16.32 -35.58
CA PRO A 284 12.15 16.16 -34.33
C PRO A 284 12.13 17.47 -33.52
N ILE A 285 11.84 17.36 -32.23
CA ILE A 285 11.76 18.49 -31.30
C ILE A 285 12.98 18.48 -30.37
N LEU A 286 13.60 19.63 -30.19
CA LEU A 286 14.52 19.92 -29.11
C LEU A 286 13.76 20.82 -28.12
N LEU A 287 13.72 20.47 -26.83
CA LEU A 287 13.36 21.44 -25.80
C LEU A 287 14.54 22.41 -25.68
N ALA A 288 14.52 23.46 -26.51
CA ALA A 288 15.70 24.24 -26.87
C ALA A 288 16.11 25.24 -25.81
N GLU A 289 15.18 25.60 -24.92
CA GLU A 289 15.45 26.46 -23.78
C GLU A 289 14.52 26.12 -22.61
N THR A 290 15.12 25.85 -21.45
CA THR A 290 14.39 25.74 -20.19
C THR A 290 15.32 25.98 -19.00
N SER A 291 14.81 26.72 -18.00
CA SER A 291 15.40 26.85 -16.67
C SER A 291 14.40 27.46 -15.67
N HIS A 292 14.83 27.63 -14.43
CA HIS A 292 14.13 28.33 -13.36
C HIS A 292 15.08 29.28 -12.63
N VAL A 293 14.52 30.27 -11.93
CA VAL A 293 15.26 31.26 -11.13
C VAL A 293 15.40 30.80 -9.67
N GLY A 294 16.56 31.02 -9.06
CA GLY A 294 16.78 30.84 -7.63
C GLY A 294 16.63 29.40 -7.14
N SER A 295 15.91 29.23 -6.03
CA SER A 295 15.80 27.97 -5.30
C SER A 295 15.00 26.87 -6.03
N GLY A 296 14.10 27.25 -6.94
CA GLY A 296 13.23 26.30 -7.67
C GLY A 296 13.91 25.47 -8.78
N ARG A 297 15.18 25.74 -9.10
CA ARG A 297 15.93 25.08 -10.20
C ARG A 297 15.93 23.55 -10.14
N GLY A 298 16.21 22.98 -8.96
CA GLY A 298 16.25 21.53 -8.78
C GLY A 298 14.88 20.86 -8.95
N ALA A 299 13.81 21.48 -8.46
CA ALA A 299 12.45 20.96 -8.61
C ALA A 299 11.95 21.11 -10.06
N TRP A 300 12.27 22.23 -10.71
CA TRP A 300 11.90 22.47 -12.11
C TRP A 300 12.45 21.41 -13.04
N ILE A 301 13.74 21.06 -12.92
CA ILE A 301 14.33 20.10 -13.85
C ILE A 301 13.81 18.67 -13.66
N ASN A 302 13.42 18.33 -12.43
CA ASN A 302 12.71 17.08 -12.14
C ASN A 302 11.35 17.02 -12.86
N ASP A 303 10.57 18.12 -12.85
CA ASP A 303 9.29 18.21 -13.55
C ASP A 303 9.49 18.15 -15.07
N VAL A 304 10.42 18.94 -15.61
CA VAL A 304 10.75 18.93 -17.05
C VAL A 304 11.16 17.55 -17.54
N ALA A 305 12.05 16.85 -16.83
CA ALA A 305 12.46 15.50 -17.22
C ALA A 305 11.28 14.51 -17.21
N SER A 306 10.37 14.64 -16.24
CA SER A 306 9.17 13.81 -16.15
C SER A 306 8.21 14.09 -17.31
N GLU A 307 8.03 15.35 -17.68
CA GLU A 307 7.20 15.76 -18.81
C GLU A 307 7.79 15.32 -20.16
N VAL A 308 9.12 15.43 -20.32
CA VAL A 308 9.82 14.93 -21.51
C VAL A 308 9.67 13.41 -21.66
N ALA A 309 9.82 12.66 -20.57
CA ALA A 309 9.59 11.21 -20.59
C ALA A 309 8.14 10.87 -20.98
N GLN A 310 7.14 11.60 -20.47
CA GLN A 310 5.74 11.40 -20.86
C GLN A 310 5.51 11.68 -22.36
N ALA A 311 6.09 12.75 -22.89
CA ALA A 311 5.99 13.07 -24.30
C ALA A 311 6.64 11.98 -25.17
N GLN A 312 7.83 11.49 -24.79
CA GLN A 312 8.51 10.39 -25.50
C GLN A 312 7.67 9.11 -25.49
N LEU A 313 7.09 8.75 -24.34
CA LEU A 313 6.17 7.60 -24.22
C LEU A 313 4.88 7.78 -25.04
N ALA A 314 4.45 9.02 -25.29
CA ALA A 314 3.33 9.35 -26.18
C ALA A 314 3.72 9.34 -27.67
N GLY A 315 4.97 9.00 -28.01
CA GLY A 315 5.45 8.91 -29.38
C GLY A 315 6.02 10.21 -29.96
N VAL A 316 6.26 11.23 -29.13
CA VAL A 316 6.90 12.48 -29.55
C VAL A 316 8.39 12.26 -29.77
N GLU A 317 8.90 12.61 -30.96
CA GLU A 317 10.33 12.54 -31.29
C GLU A 317 11.11 13.70 -30.63
N LEU A 318 11.35 13.61 -29.32
CA LEU A 318 12.23 14.53 -28.60
C LEU A 318 13.69 14.11 -28.76
N SER A 319 14.51 15.00 -29.30
CA SER A 319 15.93 14.80 -29.60
C SER A 319 16.86 15.36 -28.52
N GLY A 320 16.36 16.16 -27.57
CA GLY A 320 17.15 16.66 -26.45
C GLY A 320 16.43 17.64 -25.53
N ILE A 321 17.12 18.02 -24.45
CA ILE A 321 16.77 19.09 -23.52
C ILE A 321 17.99 20.01 -23.37
N CYS A 322 17.81 21.30 -23.62
CA CYS A 322 18.85 22.30 -23.46
C CYS A 322 18.59 23.16 -22.21
N LEU A 323 19.50 23.05 -21.23
CA LEU A 323 19.51 23.94 -20.07
C LEU A 323 19.96 25.32 -20.52
N TYR A 324 19.05 26.29 -20.48
CA TYR A 324 19.30 27.62 -21.02
C TYR A 324 18.87 28.70 -19.99
N PRO A 325 19.82 29.52 -19.49
CA PRO A 325 21.26 29.41 -19.69
C PRO A 325 21.88 28.34 -18.76
N ILE A 326 23.02 27.78 -19.16
CA ILE A 326 23.78 26.81 -18.36
C ILE A 326 24.62 27.48 -17.27
N ILE A 327 25.12 28.68 -17.55
CA ILE A 327 25.76 29.58 -16.57
C ILE A 327 24.79 30.73 -16.29
N ASP A 328 24.86 31.30 -15.10
CA ASP A 328 23.95 32.38 -14.73
C ASP A 328 24.13 33.64 -15.59
N ARG A 329 23.12 34.49 -15.64
CA ARG A 329 23.12 35.73 -16.42
C ARG A 329 22.54 36.91 -15.64
N PRO A 330 23.00 38.13 -15.94
CA PRO A 330 22.32 39.33 -15.49
C PRO A 330 20.99 39.55 -16.22
N ASP A 331 20.20 40.49 -15.71
CA ASP A 331 19.06 41.03 -16.43
C ASP A 331 19.49 41.83 -17.65
N TRP A 332 18.69 41.77 -18.72
CA TRP A 332 19.01 42.42 -19.99
C TRP A 332 19.03 43.95 -19.91
N GLU A 333 18.19 44.55 -19.06
CA GLU A 333 18.09 46.00 -18.91
C GLU A 333 18.81 46.51 -17.65
N ASN A 334 19.20 45.62 -16.73
CA ASN A 334 19.91 45.97 -15.50
C ASN A 334 20.98 44.94 -15.10
N ASN A 335 22.24 45.22 -15.45
CA ASN A 335 23.36 44.32 -15.18
C ASN A 335 23.74 44.14 -13.68
N ALA A 336 23.12 44.91 -12.78
CA ALA A 336 23.27 44.71 -11.34
C ALA A 336 22.37 43.61 -10.78
N VAL A 337 21.33 43.19 -11.51
CA VAL A 337 20.39 42.16 -11.09
C VAL A 337 20.75 40.84 -11.77
N TRP A 338 21.04 39.82 -10.97
CA TRP A 338 21.37 38.48 -11.45
C TRP A 338 20.21 37.53 -11.18
N HIS A 339 19.91 36.68 -12.17
CA HIS A 339 18.73 35.84 -12.14
C HIS A 339 18.94 34.53 -11.36
N HIS A 340 20.18 34.13 -11.06
CA HIS A 340 20.49 32.85 -10.41
C HIS A 340 19.77 31.69 -11.10
N CYS A 341 19.96 31.58 -12.42
CA CYS A 341 19.23 30.68 -13.30
C CYS A 341 20.08 29.58 -13.96
N GLY A 342 21.41 29.66 -13.85
CA GLY A 342 22.33 28.66 -14.37
C GLY A 342 22.53 27.45 -13.46
N LEU A 343 23.18 26.42 -13.99
CA LEU A 343 23.80 25.35 -13.20
C LEU A 343 25.02 25.87 -12.42
N TRP A 344 25.70 26.87 -12.98
CA TRP A 344 26.73 27.65 -12.29
C TRP A 344 26.25 29.09 -12.08
N ASP A 345 26.23 29.52 -10.82
CA ASP A 345 26.10 30.93 -10.45
C ASP A 345 27.42 31.65 -10.72
N ILE A 346 27.37 32.94 -11.03
CA ILE A 346 28.55 33.75 -11.36
C ILE A 346 28.79 34.78 -10.26
N SER A 347 30.01 34.84 -9.74
CA SER A 347 30.44 35.86 -8.77
C SER A 347 30.78 37.20 -9.47
N PRO A 348 30.93 38.30 -8.71
CA PRO A 348 31.33 39.59 -9.30
C PRO A 348 32.67 39.57 -10.05
N ASP A 349 33.60 38.68 -9.70
CA ASP A 349 34.87 38.41 -10.37
C ASP A 349 34.77 37.36 -11.49
N LYS A 350 33.54 37.02 -11.88
CA LYS A 350 33.18 36.08 -12.96
C LYS A 350 33.64 34.64 -12.69
N GLU A 351 33.84 34.22 -11.45
CA GLU A 351 34.08 32.82 -11.09
C GLU A 351 32.78 32.01 -11.16
N ARG A 352 32.92 30.71 -11.47
CA ARG A 352 31.78 29.78 -11.59
C ARG A 352 31.57 29.05 -10.27
N HIS A 353 30.40 29.22 -9.67
CA HIS A 353 29.99 28.51 -8.47
C HIS A 353 28.91 27.49 -8.81
N LEU A 354 29.24 26.21 -8.72
CA LEU A 354 28.28 25.15 -9.02
C LEU A 354 27.13 25.17 -8.00
N ASN A 355 25.90 25.28 -8.49
CA ASN A 355 24.72 25.05 -7.66
C ASN A 355 24.58 23.55 -7.39
N THR A 356 24.94 23.12 -6.18
CA THR A 356 25.02 21.69 -5.84
C THR A 356 23.67 20.98 -5.82
N VAL A 357 22.59 21.69 -5.47
CA VAL A 357 21.21 21.17 -5.47
C VAL A 357 20.77 20.91 -6.92
N TYR A 358 20.95 21.89 -7.79
CA TYR A 358 20.63 21.76 -9.21
C TYR A 358 21.48 20.69 -9.90
N ALA A 359 22.78 20.62 -9.61
CA ALA A 359 23.68 19.60 -10.11
C ALA A 359 23.27 18.18 -9.70
N ARG A 360 22.84 17.99 -8.45
CA ARG A 360 22.32 16.71 -7.94
C ARG A 360 21.04 16.33 -8.67
N ALA A 361 20.10 17.27 -8.80
CA ALA A 361 18.84 17.07 -9.51
C ALA A 361 19.05 16.71 -10.98
N LEU A 362 19.98 17.39 -11.67
CA LEU A 362 20.34 17.08 -13.05
C LEU A 362 20.88 15.65 -13.20
N LYS A 363 21.81 15.24 -12.34
CA LYS A 363 22.34 13.86 -12.40
C LYS A 363 21.25 12.81 -12.12
N GLN A 364 20.38 13.07 -11.16
CA GLN A 364 19.25 12.19 -10.86
C GLN A 364 18.29 12.08 -12.05
N THR A 365 17.94 13.20 -12.67
CA THR A 365 17.03 13.22 -13.83
C THR A 365 17.66 12.61 -15.08
N GLN A 366 18.96 12.80 -15.32
CA GLN A 366 19.71 12.12 -16.37
C GLN A 366 19.59 10.60 -16.25
N SER A 367 19.93 10.05 -15.09
CA SER A 367 19.82 8.60 -14.85
C SER A 367 18.37 8.11 -14.98
N ARG A 368 17.39 8.86 -14.46
CA ARG A 368 15.97 8.46 -14.57
C ARG A 368 15.48 8.46 -16.01
N LEU A 369 15.84 9.48 -16.78
CA LEU A 369 15.39 9.62 -18.17
C LEU A 369 16.01 8.57 -19.09
N GLU A 370 17.27 8.17 -18.82
CA GLU A 370 17.92 7.06 -19.53
C GLU A 370 17.08 5.78 -19.48
N TYR A 371 16.48 5.44 -18.33
CA TYR A 371 15.61 4.25 -18.22
C TYR A 371 14.36 4.31 -19.11
N PHE A 372 13.81 5.50 -19.36
CA PHE A 372 12.67 5.66 -20.27
C PHE A 372 13.08 5.73 -21.75
N GLN A 373 14.33 6.10 -22.03
CA GLN A 373 14.86 6.24 -23.38
C GLN A 373 15.50 4.97 -23.94
N GLN A 374 15.90 4.03 -23.08
CA GLN A 374 16.37 2.74 -23.55
C GLN A 374 15.19 1.95 -24.14
N PRO A 375 15.29 1.49 -25.40
CA PRO A 375 14.42 0.42 -25.87
C PRO A 375 14.64 -0.77 -24.93
N SER A 376 13.57 -1.46 -24.54
CA SER A 376 13.62 -2.74 -23.82
C SER A 376 14.60 -3.70 -24.52
N GLY A 377 15.87 -3.69 -24.10
CA GLY A 377 16.94 -4.33 -24.87
C GLY A 377 18.33 -3.71 -24.70
N ALA A 378 18.85 -3.61 -23.47
CA ALA A 378 20.30 -3.44 -23.25
C ALA A 378 20.77 -4.03 -21.91
N PHE A 379 20.46 -5.31 -21.67
CA PHE A 379 21.33 -6.19 -20.87
C PHE A 379 21.51 -7.51 -21.62
N THR A 380 22.61 -7.65 -22.36
CA THR A 380 22.97 -8.94 -22.96
C THR A 380 23.95 -9.70 -22.06
N CYS A 381 23.51 -10.83 -21.53
CA CYS A 381 24.32 -12.03 -21.37
C CYS A 381 23.39 -13.22 -21.66
N ASN A 382 23.54 -13.86 -22.83
CA ASN A 382 22.75 -15.00 -23.31
C ASN A 382 21.47 -14.67 -24.13
N GLY A 383 21.65 -14.09 -25.31
CA GLY A 383 20.99 -14.48 -26.56
C GLY A 383 19.50 -14.90 -26.56
N THR A 384 18.68 -14.31 -25.71
CA THR A 384 17.23 -14.48 -25.68
C THR A 384 16.61 -13.11 -25.88
N GLU A 385 15.85 -12.94 -26.96
CA GLU A 385 14.96 -11.79 -27.12
C GLU A 385 13.87 -11.87 -26.03
N VAL A 386 13.90 -10.96 -25.06
CA VAL A 386 12.80 -10.64 -24.12
C VAL A 386 13.11 -9.23 -23.57
N SER A 387 12.19 -8.34 -23.19
CA SER A 387 10.76 -8.47 -22.90
C SER A 387 10.07 -7.10 -23.00
N ASP A 388 8.77 -7.09 -23.26
CA ASP A 388 7.91 -5.99 -22.78
C ASP A 388 8.20 -5.74 -21.29
N MET A 389 8.25 -4.48 -20.87
CA MET A 389 8.41 -4.17 -19.44
C MET A 389 7.30 -4.85 -18.63
N LYS A 390 7.65 -5.51 -17.54
CA LYS A 390 6.68 -6.18 -16.66
C LYS A 390 5.70 -5.17 -16.07
N LYS A 391 4.44 -5.56 -15.83
CA LYS A 391 3.46 -4.70 -15.17
C LYS A 391 3.36 -4.96 -13.67
N ILE A 392 3.09 -3.89 -12.91
CA ILE A 392 2.70 -3.95 -11.50
C ILE A 392 1.27 -3.42 -11.36
N TYR A 393 0.35 -4.26 -10.92
CA TYR A 393 -1.00 -3.84 -10.53
C TYR A 393 -1.03 -3.50 -9.05
N VAL A 394 -1.30 -2.24 -8.71
CA VAL A 394 -1.22 -1.72 -7.34
C VAL A 394 -2.62 -1.42 -6.83
N PHE A 395 -3.09 -2.12 -5.79
CA PHE A 395 -4.36 -1.84 -5.14
C PHE A 395 -4.17 -0.88 -3.97
N SER A 396 -4.77 0.31 -4.07
CA SER A 396 -4.58 1.39 -3.11
C SER A 396 -5.90 1.90 -2.54
N HIS A 397 -5.96 2.01 -1.21
CA HIS A 397 -7.02 2.74 -0.51
C HIS A 397 -6.81 4.27 -0.57
N LEU A 398 -5.63 4.71 -1.00
CA LEU A 398 -5.24 6.11 -1.16
C LEU A 398 -5.41 6.52 -2.61
N ARG A 399 -5.99 7.71 -2.81
CA ARG A 399 -6.14 8.35 -4.12
C ARG A 399 -4.83 9.00 -4.54
N TRP A 400 -4.52 8.92 -5.83
CA TRP A 400 -3.32 9.52 -6.41
C TRP A 400 -3.30 11.05 -6.22
N ASP A 401 -4.42 11.70 -6.53
CA ASP A 401 -4.58 13.17 -6.55
C ASP A 401 -4.98 13.78 -5.18
N PHE A 402 -4.90 13.04 -4.08
CA PHE A 402 -5.24 13.54 -2.74
C PHE A 402 -4.03 14.15 -2.02
N VAL A 403 -3.33 13.36 -1.20
CA VAL A 403 -2.09 13.80 -0.52
C VAL A 403 -0.93 12.97 -1.06
N PHE A 404 0.09 13.66 -1.55
CA PHE A 404 1.30 13.03 -2.07
C PHE A 404 2.12 12.46 -0.91
N GLN A 405 2.35 11.15 -0.95
CA GLN A 405 2.97 10.39 0.13
C GLN A 405 3.71 9.17 -0.41
N ARG A 406 4.01 8.19 0.45
CA ARG A 406 4.82 7.01 0.13
C ARG A 406 4.44 6.32 -1.20
N PRO A 407 3.16 5.98 -1.50
CA PRO A 407 2.83 5.26 -2.72
C PRO A 407 3.24 6.03 -3.97
N GLN A 408 3.00 7.34 -4.03
CA GLN A 408 3.40 8.14 -5.19
C GLN A 408 4.93 8.20 -5.33
N HIS A 409 5.67 8.36 -4.22
CA HIS A 409 7.14 8.33 -4.25
C HIS A 409 7.71 7.00 -4.76
N LEU A 410 7.16 5.87 -4.31
CA LEU A 410 7.62 4.54 -4.70
C LEU A 410 7.23 4.23 -6.13
N MET A 411 5.96 4.42 -6.49
CA MET A 411 5.43 4.03 -7.79
C MET A 411 6.01 4.85 -8.93
N THR A 412 6.18 6.16 -8.77
CA THR A 412 6.81 7.00 -9.82
C THR A 412 8.26 6.62 -10.09
N ARG A 413 8.99 6.11 -9.09
CA ARG A 413 10.38 5.67 -9.24
C ARG A 413 10.48 4.25 -9.77
N LEU A 414 9.61 3.34 -9.31
CA LEU A 414 9.50 1.98 -9.85
C LEU A 414 9.08 1.97 -11.32
N ALA A 415 8.36 3.01 -11.78
CA ALA A 415 7.94 3.16 -13.17
C ALA A 415 9.11 3.24 -14.19
N GLN A 416 10.34 3.45 -13.72
CA GLN A 416 11.56 3.32 -14.54
C GLN A 416 11.85 1.87 -14.96
N HIS A 417 11.33 0.88 -14.22
CA HIS A 417 11.59 -0.54 -14.44
C HIS A 417 10.32 -1.32 -14.81
N TYR A 418 9.15 -0.74 -14.57
CA TYR A 418 7.86 -1.43 -14.68
C TYR A 418 6.77 -0.52 -15.26
N HIS A 419 5.77 -1.09 -15.91
CA HIS A 419 4.51 -0.40 -16.16
C HIS A 419 3.63 -0.46 -14.91
N ILE A 420 3.36 0.67 -14.29
CA ILE A 420 2.53 0.72 -13.07
C ILE A 420 1.07 0.96 -13.44
N VAL A 421 0.19 0.08 -12.96
CA VAL A 421 -1.27 0.21 -13.03
C VAL A 421 -1.79 0.41 -11.62
N PHE A 422 -2.02 1.66 -11.22
CA PHE A 422 -2.42 2.05 -9.87
C PHE A 422 -3.94 2.11 -9.76
N ILE A 423 -4.54 1.10 -9.13
CA ILE A 423 -5.98 0.93 -8.97
C ILE A 423 -6.43 1.56 -7.65
N GLU A 424 -7.20 2.62 -7.76
CA GLU A 424 -7.84 3.29 -6.63
C GLU A 424 -9.13 2.58 -6.21
N GLU A 425 -9.68 2.97 -5.05
CA GLU A 425 -11.01 2.55 -4.63
C GLU A 425 -12.10 2.95 -5.66
N PRO A 426 -13.21 2.21 -5.76
CA PRO A 426 -14.31 2.61 -6.64
C PRO A 426 -14.98 3.92 -6.16
N LEU A 427 -15.48 4.71 -7.11
CA LEU A 427 -16.38 5.85 -6.87
C LEU A 427 -17.81 5.47 -7.29
N TYR A 428 -18.79 6.00 -6.56
CA TYR A 428 -20.19 5.83 -6.94
C TYR A 428 -20.49 6.57 -8.24
N SER A 429 -21.11 5.86 -9.19
CA SER A 429 -21.72 6.40 -10.39
C SER A 429 -23.04 5.68 -10.64
N ALA A 430 -24.11 6.44 -10.92
CA ALA A 430 -25.43 5.87 -11.21
C ALA A 430 -25.50 5.16 -12.57
N ASP A 431 -24.50 5.40 -13.43
CA ASP A 431 -24.41 4.85 -14.77
C ASP A 431 -23.78 3.44 -14.79
N LYS A 432 -23.55 2.89 -16.00
CA LYS A 432 -22.91 1.58 -16.17
C LYS A 432 -21.50 1.60 -15.53
N PRO A 433 -21.05 0.50 -14.89
CA PRO A 433 -19.68 0.39 -14.40
C PRO A 433 -18.65 0.71 -15.50
N GLU A 434 -17.68 1.56 -15.19
CA GLU A 434 -16.62 1.98 -16.12
C GLU A 434 -15.30 2.23 -15.40
N LEU A 435 -14.20 2.30 -16.17
CA LEU A 435 -12.88 2.70 -15.68
C LEU A 435 -12.51 4.07 -16.23
N LYS A 436 -12.17 5.01 -15.35
CA LYS A 436 -11.53 6.27 -15.72
C LYS A 436 -10.03 6.15 -15.55
N LEU A 437 -9.29 6.42 -16.63
CA LEU A 437 -7.84 6.29 -16.68
C LEU A 437 -7.18 7.67 -16.70
N SER A 438 -6.12 7.86 -15.92
CA SER A 438 -5.24 9.01 -16.03
C SER A 438 -3.77 8.56 -16.04
N ARG A 439 -2.88 9.42 -16.56
CA ARG A 439 -1.43 9.13 -16.69
C ARG A 439 -0.64 10.25 -16.02
N PRO A 440 -0.60 10.31 -14.68
CA PRO A 440 -0.02 11.44 -13.96
C PRO A 440 1.51 11.45 -13.94
N ALA A 441 2.16 10.36 -14.34
CA ALA A 441 3.62 10.23 -14.40
C ALA A 441 4.04 9.25 -15.52
N PRO A 442 5.29 9.32 -16.02
CA PRO A 442 5.81 8.35 -16.97
C PRO A 442 5.59 6.91 -16.50
N ASN A 443 5.09 6.04 -17.38
CA ASN A 443 4.78 4.63 -17.10
C ASN A 443 3.84 4.37 -15.91
N VAL A 444 3.11 5.37 -15.41
CA VAL A 444 2.08 5.20 -14.38
C VAL A 444 0.71 5.47 -14.99
N THR A 445 -0.15 4.45 -14.97
CA THR A 445 -1.58 4.58 -15.27
C THR A 445 -2.37 4.47 -13.98
N VAL A 446 -3.10 5.52 -13.62
CA VAL A 446 -4.06 5.48 -12.50
C VAL A 446 -5.41 5.04 -13.04
N VAL A 447 -6.00 4.05 -12.39
CA VAL A 447 -7.28 3.45 -12.71
C VAL A 447 -8.24 3.80 -11.60
N GLN A 448 -9.26 4.57 -11.93
CA GLN A 448 -10.35 4.92 -11.03
C GLN A 448 -11.63 4.22 -11.47
N PRO A 449 -12.04 3.14 -10.79
CA PRO A 449 -13.29 2.46 -11.09
C PRO A 449 -14.49 3.31 -10.69
N HIS A 450 -15.53 3.33 -11.52
CA HIS A 450 -16.84 3.92 -11.23
C HIS A 450 -17.88 2.80 -11.24
N THR A 451 -18.65 2.67 -10.16
CA THR A 451 -19.59 1.55 -9.97
C THR A 451 -20.93 2.02 -9.38
N PRO A 452 -22.02 1.25 -9.58
CA PRO A 452 -23.34 1.61 -9.05
C PRO A 452 -23.53 1.33 -7.56
N SER A 453 -22.53 0.78 -6.86
CA SER A 453 -22.64 0.56 -5.41
C SER A 453 -22.26 1.82 -4.64
N THR A 454 -23.10 2.18 -3.66
CA THR A 454 -22.87 3.30 -2.75
C THR A 454 -21.92 2.96 -1.61
N THR A 455 -21.45 1.71 -1.50
CA THR A 455 -20.51 1.30 -0.45
C THR A 455 -19.09 1.76 -0.78
N PRO A 456 -18.34 2.35 0.17
CA PRO A 456 -17.00 2.88 -0.10
C PRO A 456 -15.95 1.78 -0.16
N GLY A 457 -14.81 2.08 -0.79
CA GLY A 457 -13.63 1.22 -0.78
C GLY A 457 -13.79 -0.10 -1.53
N PHE A 458 -12.87 -1.05 -1.29
CA PHE A 458 -12.94 -2.41 -1.84
C PHE A 458 -13.90 -3.31 -1.05
N HIS A 459 -15.11 -2.82 -0.78
CA HIS A 459 -16.16 -3.56 -0.09
C HIS A 459 -16.71 -4.71 -0.95
N ASP A 460 -17.28 -5.75 -0.34
CA ASP A 460 -17.74 -6.97 -1.03
C ASP A 460 -18.72 -6.72 -2.18
N GLU A 461 -19.61 -5.74 -2.02
CA GLU A 461 -20.56 -5.35 -3.07
C GLU A 461 -19.89 -4.78 -4.31
N GLN A 462 -18.67 -4.25 -4.17
CA GLN A 462 -17.89 -3.68 -5.27
C GLN A 462 -17.16 -4.75 -6.08
N ILE A 463 -16.85 -5.89 -5.44
CA ILE A 463 -15.91 -6.88 -5.97
C ILE A 463 -16.37 -7.46 -7.31
N ALA A 464 -17.65 -7.80 -7.48
CA ALA A 464 -18.16 -8.36 -8.75
C ALA A 464 -18.04 -7.38 -9.93
N PHE A 465 -18.27 -6.09 -9.69
CA PHE A 465 -18.09 -5.05 -10.71
C PHE A 465 -16.61 -4.89 -11.05
N LEU A 466 -15.76 -4.82 -10.03
CA LEU A 466 -14.32 -4.66 -10.20
C LEU A 466 -13.68 -5.86 -10.90
N GLU A 467 -14.09 -7.10 -10.61
CA GLU A 467 -13.61 -8.29 -11.31
C GLU A 467 -13.85 -8.20 -12.81
N THR A 468 -15.04 -7.76 -13.21
CA THR A 468 -15.41 -7.60 -14.62
C THR A 468 -14.54 -6.54 -15.29
N LEU A 469 -14.48 -5.35 -14.68
CA LEU A 469 -13.71 -4.22 -15.22
C LEU A 469 -12.21 -4.51 -15.30
N LEU A 470 -11.63 -5.18 -14.30
CA LEU A 470 -10.21 -5.51 -14.26
C LEU A 470 -9.86 -6.66 -15.21
N THR A 471 -10.80 -7.57 -15.49
CA THR A 471 -10.61 -8.61 -16.52
C THR A 471 -10.51 -7.99 -17.92
N GLU A 472 -11.25 -6.91 -18.19
CA GLU A 472 -11.13 -6.16 -19.45
C GLU A 472 -9.83 -5.35 -19.55
N LEU A 473 -9.26 -4.95 -18.41
CA LEU A 473 -8.03 -4.14 -18.35
C LEU A 473 -6.74 -4.97 -18.50
N ARG A 474 -6.74 -6.24 -18.08
CA ARG A 474 -5.55 -7.11 -18.13
C ARG A 474 -5.37 -7.75 -19.50
N GLU A 475 -4.12 -8.05 -19.85
CA GLU A 475 -3.86 -8.86 -21.04
C GLU A 475 -4.06 -10.36 -20.75
N PRO A 476 -4.50 -11.16 -21.76
CA PRO A 476 -4.53 -12.61 -21.65
C PRO A 476 -3.13 -13.17 -21.34
N ASP A 477 -3.06 -14.18 -20.49
CA ASP A 477 -1.82 -14.89 -20.12
C ASP A 477 -0.71 -14.05 -19.46
N GLU A 478 -1.03 -12.82 -19.04
CA GLU A 478 -0.10 -11.96 -18.31
C GLU A 478 0.21 -12.51 -16.90
N THR A 479 1.50 -12.51 -16.51
CA THR A 479 1.97 -12.88 -15.17
C THR A 479 2.57 -11.69 -14.42
N PRO A 480 1.74 -10.75 -13.91
CA PRO A 480 2.24 -9.49 -13.37
C PRO A 480 2.73 -9.61 -11.92
N VAL A 481 3.33 -8.52 -11.42
CA VAL A 481 3.41 -8.27 -9.97
C VAL A 481 2.07 -7.70 -9.51
N VAL A 482 1.53 -8.20 -8.40
CA VAL A 482 0.34 -7.62 -7.78
C VAL A 482 0.70 -7.08 -6.40
N TRP A 483 0.54 -5.77 -6.23
CA TRP A 483 0.94 -5.01 -5.05
C TRP A 483 -0.28 -4.53 -4.27
N PHE A 484 -0.29 -4.72 -2.97
CA PHE A 484 -1.37 -4.29 -2.09
C PHE A 484 -0.91 -3.24 -1.08
N TYR A 485 -1.59 -2.09 -1.05
CA TYR A 485 -1.58 -1.14 0.07
C TYR A 485 -2.78 -1.33 1.01
N THR A 486 -3.75 -2.14 0.62
CA THR A 486 -4.93 -2.43 1.44
C THR A 486 -5.31 -3.91 1.35
N PRO A 487 -5.48 -4.59 2.49
CA PRO A 487 -5.98 -5.96 2.49
C PRO A 487 -7.40 -6.09 1.93
N MET A 488 -8.17 -5.01 1.91
CA MET A 488 -9.55 -5.04 1.43
C MET A 488 -9.66 -5.45 -0.04
N ALA A 489 -8.63 -5.18 -0.86
CA ALA A 489 -8.62 -5.55 -2.27
C ALA A 489 -8.22 -7.02 -2.53
N LEU A 490 -7.83 -7.80 -1.51
CA LEU A 490 -7.35 -9.18 -1.68
C LEU A 490 -8.28 -10.07 -2.54
N PRO A 491 -9.62 -10.01 -2.46
CA PRO A 491 -10.49 -10.83 -3.32
C PRO A 491 -10.27 -10.63 -4.83
N LEU A 492 -9.75 -9.47 -5.25
CA LEU A 492 -9.46 -9.17 -6.65
C LEU A 492 -8.19 -9.87 -7.17
N LEU A 493 -7.37 -10.45 -6.27
CA LEU A 493 -6.18 -11.19 -6.67
C LEU A 493 -6.49 -12.34 -7.63
N LYS A 494 -7.65 -12.98 -7.51
CA LYS A 494 -8.07 -14.11 -8.36
C LYS A 494 -8.26 -13.75 -9.83
N VAL A 495 -8.36 -12.46 -10.15
CA VAL A 495 -8.43 -11.98 -11.54
C VAL A 495 -7.07 -12.14 -12.24
N PHE A 496 -5.99 -12.20 -11.47
CA PHE A 496 -4.61 -12.24 -11.96
C PHE A 496 -3.99 -13.63 -11.77
N THR A 497 -3.01 -13.96 -12.61
CA THR A 497 -2.09 -15.08 -12.39
C THR A 497 -0.72 -14.50 -12.02
N PRO A 498 -0.54 -14.00 -10.78
CA PRO A 498 0.63 -13.21 -10.42
C PRO A 498 1.90 -14.05 -10.43
N ALA A 499 2.99 -13.47 -10.93
CA ALA A 499 4.34 -14.02 -10.70
C ALA A 499 4.82 -13.73 -9.27
N ILE A 500 4.47 -12.56 -8.73
CA ILE A 500 4.80 -12.11 -7.38
C ILE A 500 3.63 -11.33 -6.79
N VAL A 501 3.33 -11.59 -5.52
CA VAL A 501 2.39 -10.81 -4.69
C VAL A 501 3.17 -10.03 -3.64
N ILE A 502 2.95 -8.71 -3.57
CA ILE A 502 3.60 -7.81 -2.62
C ILE A 502 2.55 -7.19 -1.71
N TYR A 503 2.83 -7.15 -0.41
CA TYR A 503 2.04 -6.38 0.56
C TYR A 503 2.90 -5.28 1.20
N ASP A 504 2.62 -4.00 0.90
CA ASP A 504 3.26 -2.85 1.54
C ASP A 504 2.37 -2.34 2.69
N CYS A 505 2.62 -2.88 3.87
CA CYS A 505 1.97 -2.51 5.12
C CYS A 505 2.56 -1.17 5.62
N MET A 506 2.02 -0.07 5.12
CA MET A 506 2.49 1.27 5.49
C MET A 506 1.88 1.79 6.80
N ASP A 507 0.63 1.44 7.08
CA ASP A 507 -0.14 1.86 8.25
C ASP A 507 -0.89 0.67 8.86
N GLU A 508 -1.18 0.74 10.17
CA GLU A 508 -2.08 -0.20 10.85
C GLU A 508 -3.54 0.16 10.53
N LEU A 509 -3.99 -0.19 9.32
CA LEU A 509 -5.33 0.18 8.83
C LEU A 509 -6.47 -0.29 9.74
N ALA A 510 -6.26 -1.35 10.52
CA ALA A 510 -7.22 -1.85 11.50
C ALA A 510 -7.38 -0.96 12.74
N ALA A 511 -6.42 -0.06 13.01
CA ALA A 511 -6.45 0.86 14.15
C ALA A 511 -7.20 2.17 13.87
N PHE A 512 -7.66 2.39 12.64
CA PHE A 512 -8.45 3.57 12.28
C PHE A 512 -9.89 3.46 12.79
N GLU A 513 -10.48 4.61 13.13
CA GLU A 513 -11.89 4.68 13.51
C GLU A 513 -12.78 4.18 12.35
N LYS A 514 -13.74 3.30 12.66
CA LYS A 514 -14.66 2.66 11.70
C LYS A 514 -14.00 1.69 10.70
N ALA A 515 -12.80 1.18 10.96
CA ALA A 515 -12.19 0.13 10.13
C ALA A 515 -13.14 -1.08 9.94
N PRO A 516 -13.33 -1.60 8.71
CA PRO A 516 -14.19 -2.76 8.46
C PRO A 516 -13.70 -3.99 9.24
N ARG A 517 -14.63 -4.73 9.87
CA ARG A 517 -14.29 -5.95 10.65
C ARG A 517 -13.52 -7.01 9.84
N GLN A 518 -13.74 -7.04 8.53
CA GLN A 518 -13.09 -7.96 7.59
C GLN A 518 -11.60 -7.64 7.36
N LEU A 519 -11.15 -6.42 7.66
CA LEU A 519 -9.81 -5.94 7.34
C LEU A 519 -8.73 -6.78 8.04
N LEU A 520 -8.90 -7.09 9.33
CA LEU A 520 -7.96 -7.94 10.09
C LEU A 520 -7.85 -9.37 9.54
N GLN A 521 -8.98 -9.94 9.10
CA GLN A 521 -9.02 -11.28 8.52
C GLN A 521 -8.29 -11.29 7.17
N ARG A 522 -8.57 -10.30 6.31
CA ARG A 522 -7.90 -10.14 5.01
C ARG A 522 -6.43 -9.80 5.15
N GLU A 523 -6.04 -9.01 6.14
CA GLU A 523 -4.63 -8.70 6.39
C GLU A 523 -3.86 -9.98 6.71
N SER A 524 -4.43 -10.82 7.58
CA SER A 524 -3.80 -12.10 7.94
C SER A 524 -3.68 -13.03 6.73
N ALA A 525 -4.70 -13.10 5.87
CA ALA A 525 -4.66 -13.88 4.64
C ALA A 525 -3.65 -13.32 3.62
N LEU A 526 -3.62 -12.00 3.44
CA LEU A 526 -2.68 -11.34 2.54
C LEU A 526 -1.22 -11.49 3.01
N LEU A 527 -0.96 -11.39 4.32
CA LEU A 527 0.35 -11.68 4.90
C LEU A 527 0.81 -13.12 4.62
N THR A 528 -0.10 -14.09 4.54
CA THR A 528 0.24 -15.48 4.17
C THR A 528 0.43 -15.64 2.67
N ARG A 529 -0.31 -14.88 1.84
CA ARG A 529 -0.31 -15.01 0.38
C ARG A 529 0.80 -14.23 -0.32
N ALA A 530 1.29 -13.15 0.29
CA ALA A 530 2.34 -12.33 -0.26
C ALA A 530 3.67 -13.08 -0.32
N ASP A 531 4.44 -12.88 -1.38
CA ASP A 531 5.80 -13.37 -1.53
C ASP A 531 6.81 -12.42 -0.86
N ILE A 532 6.49 -11.13 -0.81
CA ILE A 532 7.28 -10.08 -0.17
C ILE A 532 6.36 -9.18 0.66
N VAL A 533 6.76 -8.86 1.88
CA VAL A 533 6.09 -7.88 2.74
C VAL A 533 7.03 -6.70 2.99
N PHE A 534 6.57 -5.48 2.70
CA PHE A 534 7.25 -4.25 3.08
C PHE A 534 6.51 -3.58 4.23
N THR A 535 7.25 -2.93 5.13
CA THR A 535 6.66 -2.13 6.21
C THR A 535 7.15 -0.69 6.19
N GLY A 536 6.24 0.25 6.45
CA GLY A 536 6.49 1.70 6.34
C GLY A 536 7.34 2.32 7.46
N GLY A 537 7.57 1.63 8.58
CA GLY A 537 8.35 2.14 9.71
C GLY A 537 8.90 1.06 10.64
N PRO A 538 9.92 1.37 11.47
CA PRO A 538 10.52 0.42 12.40
C PRO A 538 9.54 -0.16 13.43
N SER A 539 8.65 0.66 14.00
CA SER A 539 7.66 0.18 14.97
C SER A 539 6.73 -0.88 14.37
N LEU A 540 6.25 -0.64 13.15
CA LEU A 540 5.38 -1.55 12.41
C LEU A 540 6.13 -2.82 11.97
N TYR A 541 7.37 -2.67 11.50
CA TYR A 541 8.26 -3.80 11.21
C TYR A 541 8.43 -4.70 12.44
N GLU A 542 8.77 -4.14 13.59
CA GLU A 542 8.96 -4.89 14.82
C GLU A 542 7.69 -5.62 15.26
N ALA A 543 6.52 -5.02 15.06
CA ALA A 543 5.23 -5.65 15.32
C ALA A 543 4.89 -6.79 14.34
N ARG A 544 5.49 -6.82 13.14
CA ARG A 544 5.14 -7.74 12.05
C ARG A 544 6.25 -8.74 11.67
N LYS A 545 7.50 -8.54 12.07
CA LYS A 545 8.66 -9.36 11.64
C LYS A 545 8.55 -10.85 11.95
N GLY A 546 7.75 -11.22 12.95
CA GLY A 546 7.47 -12.62 13.29
C GLY A 546 6.33 -13.27 12.48
N ARG A 547 5.66 -12.53 11.59
CA ARG A 547 4.45 -12.97 10.88
C ARG A 547 4.69 -13.38 9.42
N HIS A 548 5.84 -13.03 8.83
CA HIS A 548 6.18 -13.39 7.44
C HIS A 548 7.70 -13.62 7.28
N PRO A 549 8.17 -14.66 6.56
CA PRO A 549 9.60 -14.96 6.44
C PRO A 549 10.38 -14.00 5.53
N ASN A 550 9.71 -13.33 4.59
CA ASN A 550 10.31 -12.38 3.65
C ASN A 550 9.73 -10.98 3.88
N ILE A 551 10.10 -10.36 5.01
CA ILE A 551 9.58 -9.06 5.45
C ILE A 551 10.73 -8.08 5.63
N HIS A 552 10.55 -6.87 5.11
CA HIS A 552 11.60 -5.84 5.08
C HIS A 552 11.09 -4.50 5.58
N CYS A 553 11.91 -3.81 6.38
CA CYS A 553 11.62 -2.47 6.84
C CYS A 553 12.18 -1.44 5.86
N PHE A 554 11.30 -0.65 5.27
CA PHE A 554 11.68 0.52 4.47
C PHE A 554 10.99 1.73 5.06
N ALA A 555 11.65 2.38 6.01
CA ALA A 555 11.14 3.57 6.67
C ALA A 555 10.90 4.73 5.68
N SER A 556 10.07 5.69 6.07
CA SER A 556 9.86 6.93 5.32
C SER A 556 11.19 7.62 4.93
N SER A 557 11.24 8.12 3.69
CA SER A 557 12.35 8.91 3.15
C SER A 557 11.87 10.31 2.75
N VAL A 558 12.76 11.14 2.21
CA VAL A 558 12.46 12.52 1.79
C VAL A 558 12.96 12.78 0.37
N ASP A 559 12.23 13.65 -0.35
CA ASP A 559 12.72 14.27 -1.57
C ASP A 559 13.48 15.55 -1.21
N ALA A 560 14.77 15.41 -0.89
CA ALA A 560 15.57 16.50 -0.33
C ALA A 560 15.65 17.71 -1.29
N VAL A 561 15.84 17.47 -2.60
CA VAL A 561 15.92 18.53 -3.62
C VAL A 561 14.63 19.37 -3.64
N HIS A 562 13.48 18.73 -3.46
CA HIS A 562 12.19 19.41 -3.39
C HIS A 562 12.11 20.36 -2.18
N PHE A 563 12.47 19.88 -0.98
CA PHE A 563 12.32 20.65 0.25
C PHE A 563 13.47 21.63 0.55
N GLU A 564 14.65 21.45 -0.05
CA GLU A 564 15.77 22.40 0.01
C GLU A 564 15.40 23.78 -0.59
N GLN A 565 14.30 23.88 -1.34
CA GLN A 565 13.72 25.16 -1.77
C GLN A 565 13.39 26.09 -0.58
N ALA A 566 13.03 25.52 0.58
CA ALA A 566 12.66 26.28 1.77
C ALA A 566 13.85 26.97 2.48
N LEU A 567 15.09 26.66 2.05
CA LEU A 567 16.30 27.35 2.52
C LEU A 567 16.33 28.80 2.04
N ASP A 568 15.73 29.06 0.89
CA ASP A 568 15.44 30.42 0.43
C ASP A 568 14.18 30.94 1.14
N ARG A 569 14.40 31.66 2.24
CA ARG A 569 13.33 32.21 3.07
C ARG A 569 12.49 33.28 2.36
N GLY A 570 12.98 33.82 1.23
CA GLY A 570 12.24 34.74 0.38
C GLY A 570 11.14 34.05 -0.44
N ASN A 571 11.25 32.73 -0.65
CA ASN A 571 10.33 31.93 -1.46
C ASN A 571 9.12 31.42 -0.64
N HIS A 572 8.45 32.29 0.12
CA HIS A 572 7.29 31.87 0.92
C HIS A 572 5.98 31.85 0.12
N HIS A 573 5.03 31.05 0.59
CA HIS A 573 3.75 30.88 -0.07
C HIS A 573 2.87 32.14 0.05
N PRO A 574 2.18 32.60 -1.03
CA PRO A 574 1.36 33.81 -1.02
C PRO A 574 0.25 33.84 0.04
N LEU A 575 -0.31 32.68 0.40
CA LEU A 575 -1.29 32.56 1.51
C LEU A 575 -0.74 32.92 2.89
N GLN A 576 0.56 33.18 3.02
CA GLN A 576 1.19 33.61 4.26
C GLN A 576 1.57 35.09 4.26
N ASP A 577 1.41 35.82 3.16
CA ASP A 577 1.86 37.22 3.02
C ASP A 577 1.31 38.12 4.15
N ASP A 578 0.04 37.93 4.50
CA ASP A 578 -0.67 38.72 5.53
C ASP A 578 -0.58 38.11 6.95
N ILE A 579 0.11 36.99 7.13
CA ILE A 579 0.23 36.31 8.42
C ILE A 579 1.50 36.81 9.14
N PRO A 580 1.44 37.44 10.33
CA PRO A 580 2.65 37.91 11.01
C PRO A 580 3.55 36.77 11.52
N HIS A 581 4.80 37.08 11.86
CA HIS A 581 5.71 36.16 12.56
C HIS A 581 5.59 36.33 14.10
N PRO A 582 5.89 35.28 14.91
CA PRO A 582 6.39 33.96 14.49
C PRO A 582 5.28 33.02 14.00
N ARG A 583 5.61 32.18 13.01
CA ARG A 583 4.70 31.21 12.39
C ARG A 583 5.12 29.79 12.76
N LEU A 584 4.22 29.03 13.38
CA LEU A 584 4.42 27.64 13.77
C LEU A 584 3.52 26.78 12.89
N GLY A 585 4.09 25.87 12.11
CA GLY A 585 3.36 25.24 11.02
C GLY A 585 3.33 23.72 11.05
N TYR A 586 2.22 23.16 10.56
CA TYR A 586 2.07 21.74 10.26
C TYR A 586 1.50 21.60 8.85
N TYR A 587 1.98 20.60 8.09
CA TYR A 587 1.23 20.12 6.94
C TYR A 587 0.97 18.61 6.98
N GLY A 588 -0.15 18.20 6.40
CA GLY A 588 -0.58 16.81 6.33
C GLY A 588 -2.09 16.68 6.47
N VAL A 589 -2.57 15.44 6.44
CA VAL A 589 -4.00 15.16 6.66
C VAL A 589 -4.38 15.57 8.09
N ILE A 590 -5.42 16.39 8.22
CA ILE A 590 -5.98 16.81 9.51
C ILE A 590 -7.17 15.89 9.80
N ASP A 591 -6.94 14.87 10.63
CA ASP A 591 -7.92 13.84 10.98
C ASP A 591 -7.81 13.44 12.47
N GLU A 592 -8.37 12.29 12.85
CA GLU A 592 -8.37 11.76 14.23
C GLU A 592 -6.97 11.57 14.84
N ARG A 593 -5.92 11.60 14.02
CA ARG A 593 -4.53 11.53 14.48
C ARG A 593 -4.03 12.86 15.06
N MET A 594 -4.77 13.96 14.90
CA MET A 594 -4.35 15.29 15.32
C MET A 594 -4.80 15.61 16.76
N ASP A 595 -3.90 16.12 17.61
CA ASP A 595 -4.27 16.60 18.94
C ASP A 595 -4.83 18.03 18.85
N LEU A 596 -6.13 18.12 18.58
CA LEU A 596 -6.85 19.40 18.49
C LEU A 596 -6.83 20.18 19.82
N SER A 597 -6.71 19.49 20.96
CA SER A 597 -6.66 20.12 22.28
C SER A 597 -5.31 20.79 22.53
N LEU A 598 -4.22 20.15 22.10
CA LEU A 598 -2.88 20.72 22.11
C LEU A 598 -2.78 21.95 21.21
N ILE A 599 -3.34 21.88 19.99
CA ILE A 599 -3.35 23.03 19.07
C ILE A 599 -4.11 24.22 19.69
N ALA A 600 -5.27 23.96 20.31
CA ALA A 600 -6.02 24.97 21.04
C ALA A 600 -5.20 25.59 22.18
N ALA A 601 -4.56 24.75 23.00
CA ALA A 601 -3.74 25.20 24.13
C ALA A 601 -2.53 26.04 23.67
N LEU A 602 -1.87 25.65 22.58
CA LEU A 602 -0.77 26.39 21.97
C LEU A 602 -1.21 27.78 21.50
N ALA A 603 -2.40 27.87 20.89
CA ALA A 603 -2.96 29.14 20.43
C ALA A 603 -3.33 30.08 21.59
N ASP A 604 -3.86 29.50 22.67
CA ASP A 604 -4.35 30.22 23.84
C ASP A 604 -3.18 30.69 24.75
N SER A 605 -2.05 29.96 24.79
CA SER A 605 -0.88 30.34 25.58
C SER A 605 -0.07 31.50 25.00
N HIS A 606 0.00 31.60 23.66
CA HIS A 606 0.72 32.64 22.92
C HIS A 606 -0.13 33.24 21.80
N PRO A 607 -0.99 34.23 22.09
CA PRO A 607 -1.82 34.88 21.07
C PRO A 607 -1.05 35.57 19.94
N GLU A 608 0.23 35.86 20.15
CA GLU A 608 1.14 36.44 19.16
C GLU A 608 1.67 35.41 18.16
N TRP A 609 1.71 34.12 18.51
CA TRP A 609 2.14 33.05 17.61
C TRP A 609 1.06 32.75 16.58
N GLN A 610 1.45 32.59 15.32
CA GLN A 610 0.55 32.22 14.22
C GLN A 610 0.67 30.73 13.91
N ILE A 611 -0.39 29.96 14.16
CA ILE A 611 -0.41 28.51 13.95
C ILE A 611 -0.99 28.24 12.57
N VAL A 612 -0.18 27.67 11.67
CA VAL A 612 -0.55 27.43 10.26
C VAL A 612 -0.74 25.93 10.03
N MET A 613 -1.99 25.50 9.83
CA MET A 613 -2.38 24.10 9.65
C MET A 613 -2.79 23.82 8.21
N VAL A 614 -1.85 23.31 7.40
CA VAL A 614 -2.01 23.09 5.95
C VAL A 614 -2.42 21.64 5.66
N GLY A 615 -3.59 21.45 5.06
CA GLY A 615 -4.01 20.13 4.61
C GLY A 615 -5.52 19.94 4.59
N PRO A 616 -5.99 18.81 4.01
CA PRO A 616 -7.40 18.47 3.99
C PRO A 616 -7.87 18.03 5.38
N VAL A 617 -9.08 18.47 5.75
CA VAL A 617 -9.80 18.01 6.94
C VAL A 617 -10.66 16.83 6.54
N VAL A 618 -10.39 15.65 7.09
CA VAL A 618 -11.10 14.41 6.76
C VAL A 618 -11.40 13.60 8.02
N LYS A 619 -12.43 12.76 7.95
CA LYS A 619 -12.87 11.82 9.01
C LYS A 619 -13.37 12.45 10.32
N ILE A 620 -12.96 13.67 10.62
CA ILE A 620 -13.49 14.51 11.70
C ILE A 620 -14.46 15.56 11.15
N ASP A 621 -15.37 16.05 12.01
CA ASP A 621 -16.27 17.15 11.67
C ASP A 621 -15.47 18.48 11.67
N PRO A 622 -15.42 19.23 10.54
CA PRO A 622 -14.75 20.53 10.49
C PRO A 622 -15.23 21.54 11.55
N ALA A 623 -16.41 21.35 12.14
CA ALA A 623 -16.90 22.15 13.25
C ALA A 623 -16.11 21.94 14.56
N THR A 624 -15.40 20.81 14.73
CA THR A 624 -14.61 20.51 15.94
C THR A 624 -13.21 21.11 15.93
N LEU A 625 -12.78 21.71 14.81
CA LEU A 625 -11.47 22.36 14.72
C LEU A 625 -11.39 23.58 15.66
N PRO A 626 -10.26 23.78 16.36
CA PRO A 626 -10.08 24.95 17.19
C PRO A 626 -10.09 26.24 16.36
N ARG A 627 -10.92 27.21 16.75
CA ARG A 627 -11.04 28.51 16.06
C ARG A 627 -10.57 29.66 16.95
N ARG A 628 -9.31 30.06 16.78
CA ARG A 628 -8.73 31.28 17.35
C ARG A 628 -8.27 32.19 16.21
N SER A 629 -8.15 33.49 16.46
CA SER A 629 -7.73 34.47 15.43
C SER A 629 -6.31 34.25 14.91
N ASN A 630 -5.49 33.51 15.65
CA ASN A 630 -4.12 33.17 15.32
C ASN A 630 -3.94 31.73 14.81
N ILE A 631 -5.03 31.01 14.50
CA ILE A 631 -4.98 29.72 13.82
C ILE A 631 -5.47 29.88 12.38
N HIS A 632 -4.68 29.41 11.43
CA HIS A 632 -4.90 29.53 10.00
C HIS A 632 -5.05 28.14 9.38
N TYR A 633 -6.11 27.93 8.59
CA TYR A 633 -6.37 26.67 7.87
C TYR A 633 -6.41 26.90 6.36
N PRO A 634 -5.24 26.94 5.66
CA PRO A 634 -5.18 27.13 4.21
C PRO A 634 -5.83 26.00 3.37
N GLY A 635 -6.28 24.91 4.00
CA GLY A 635 -6.83 23.74 3.33
C GLY A 635 -5.76 22.89 2.63
N MET A 636 -6.21 21.97 1.77
CA MET A 636 -5.31 21.11 0.99
C MET A 636 -4.53 21.95 -0.03
N GLN A 637 -3.22 21.75 -0.05
CA GLN A 637 -2.31 22.41 -0.99
C GLN A 637 -1.54 21.35 -1.80
N PRO A 638 -1.18 21.63 -3.07
CA PRO A 638 -0.36 20.72 -3.87
C PRO A 638 0.99 20.44 -3.21
N TYR A 639 1.53 19.24 -3.43
CA TYR A 639 2.83 18.84 -2.88
C TYR A 639 3.95 19.82 -3.26
N GLN A 640 3.89 20.35 -4.48
CA GLN A 640 4.87 21.28 -5.02
C GLN A 640 4.91 22.62 -4.27
N ALA A 641 3.85 22.97 -3.52
CA ALA A 641 3.71 24.22 -2.76
C ALA A 641 4.21 24.12 -1.30
N LEU A 642 4.46 22.91 -0.79
CA LEU A 642 4.82 22.69 0.62
C LEU A 642 6.16 23.34 1.03
N PRO A 643 7.23 23.35 0.19
CA PRO A 643 8.47 24.03 0.54
C PRO A 643 8.28 25.53 0.77
N GLN A 644 7.37 26.18 0.04
CA GLN A 644 7.05 27.60 0.19
C GLN A 644 6.30 27.88 1.49
N PHE A 645 5.52 26.92 1.99
CA PHE A 645 4.98 27.02 3.35
C PHE A 645 6.11 27.00 4.39
N LEU A 646 7.02 26.02 4.29
CA LEU A 646 8.19 25.90 5.17
C LEU A 646 9.09 27.13 5.13
N ALA A 647 9.31 27.73 3.95
CA ALA A 647 10.06 28.97 3.78
C ALA A 647 9.48 30.13 4.62
N GLY A 648 8.19 30.07 4.96
CA GLY A 648 7.51 31.03 5.83
C GLY A 648 7.45 30.66 7.30
N TRP A 649 7.85 29.46 7.74
CA TRP A 649 7.67 29.00 9.13
C TRP A 649 8.92 29.13 10.00
N ASP A 650 8.74 29.47 11.27
CA ASP A 650 9.83 29.56 12.25
C ASP A 650 10.04 28.25 13.02
N VAL A 651 8.96 27.50 13.27
CA VAL A 651 9.01 26.17 13.91
C VAL A 651 8.04 25.23 13.21
N CYS A 652 8.47 23.99 12.98
CA CYS A 652 7.63 22.95 12.41
C CYS A 652 7.04 22.05 13.51
N LEU A 653 5.73 21.85 13.46
CA LEU A 653 4.97 21.10 14.45
C LEU A 653 4.65 19.69 13.95
N MET A 654 4.63 18.74 14.87
CA MET A 654 4.02 17.41 14.72
C MET A 654 3.13 17.12 15.94
N PRO A 655 1.94 17.77 16.04
CA PRO A 655 1.07 17.69 17.20
C PRO A 655 0.12 16.49 17.08
N PHE A 656 0.67 15.28 16.95
CA PHE A 656 -0.12 14.06 16.85
C PHE A 656 -0.69 13.65 18.20
N ALA A 657 -1.97 13.25 18.23
CA ALA A 657 -2.59 12.63 19.39
C ALA A 657 -1.93 11.27 19.66
N LEU A 658 -1.64 10.96 20.93
CA LEU A 658 -1.05 9.67 21.31
C LEU A 658 -2.16 8.64 21.52
N ASN A 659 -2.57 7.96 20.44
CA ASN A 659 -3.65 6.97 20.44
C ASN A 659 -3.28 5.74 19.57
N GLU A 660 -4.15 4.74 19.46
CA GLU A 660 -3.84 3.52 18.69
C GLU A 660 -3.56 3.80 17.20
N SER A 661 -4.19 4.82 16.61
CA SER A 661 -4.00 5.15 15.18
C SER A 661 -2.64 5.79 14.87
N THR A 662 -1.97 6.39 15.86
CA THR A 662 -0.63 7.00 15.72
C THR A 662 0.49 6.14 16.28
N ARG A 663 0.16 5.01 16.92
CA ARG A 663 1.12 4.11 17.55
C ARG A 663 2.22 3.61 16.62
N PHE A 664 1.89 3.40 15.34
CA PHE A 664 2.78 2.85 14.31
C PHE A 664 3.08 3.86 13.19
N ILE A 665 2.77 5.15 13.39
CA ILE A 665 3.01 6.15 12.35
C ILE A 665 4.51 6.41 12.19
N SER A 666 5.00 6.37 10.95
CA SER A 666 6.34 6.79 10.58
C SER A 666 6.26 8.03 9.68
N PRO A 667 6.15 9.24 10.27
CA PRO A 667 5.81 10.44 9.52
C PRO A 667 6.98 10.91 8.64
N THR A 668 6.71 11.13 7.34
CA THR A 668 7.66 11.76 6.40
C THR A 668 8.08 13.15 6.84
N LYS A 669 7.16 13.89 7.48
CA LYS A 669 7.29 15.31 7.83
C LYS A 669 8.56 15.64 8.59
N VAL A 670 9.00 14.76 9.49
CA VAL A 670 10.23 14.99 10.24
C VAL A 670 11.43 15.19 9.32
N LEU A 671 11.57 14.35 8.28
CA LEU A 671 12.66 14.46 7.31
C LEU A 671 12.45 15.62 6.35
N GLU A 672 11.21 15.90 5.98
CA GLU A 672 10.86 17.04 5.12
C GLU A 672 11.20 18.38 5.79
N TYR A 673 10.92 18.52 7.10
CA TYR A 673 11.29 19.68 7.91
C TYR A 673 12.80 19.80 8.13
N MET A 674 13.49 18.66 8.32
CA MET A 674 14.95 18.63 8.40
C MET A 674 15.63 19.02 7.08
N ALA A 675 15.06 18.67 5.92
CA ALA A 675 15.55 19.13 4.61
C ALA A 675 15.41 20.65 4.46
N ALA A 676 14.35 21.24 5.05
CA ALA A 676 14.19 22.68 5.17
C ALA A 676 15.04 23.32 6.29
N GLN A 677 15.76 22.52 7.08
CA GLN A 677 16.65 22.96 8.14
C GLN A 677 15.96 23.79 9.24
N LEU A 678 14.70 23.44 9.54
CA LEU A 678 13.87 24.13 10.54
C LEU A 678 13.79 23.35 11.86
N PRO A 679 13.71 24.05 13.01
CA PRO A 679 13.42 23.42 14.30
C PRO A 679 12.11 22.62 14.25
N VAL A 680 12.13 21.40 14.79
CA VAL A 680 10.98 20.50 14.82
C VAL A 680 10.57 20.20 16.26
N VAL A 681 9.28 20.35 16.55
CA VAL A 681 8.66 19.98 17.83
C VAL A 681 7.61 18.92 17.58
N SER A 682 7.71 17.79 18.28
CA SER A 682 6.84 16.63 18.11
C SER A 682 6.28 16.15 19.44
N THR A 683 5.07 15.59 19.41
CA THR A 683 4.62 14.68 20.48
C THR A 683 5.46 13.39 20.42
N ALA A 684 5.42 12.58 21.49
CA ALA A 684 6.22 11.36 21.65
C ALA A 684 5.79 10.19 20.74
N ILE A 685 5.85 10.40 19.43
CA ILE A 685 5.67 9.36 18.41
C ILE A 685 6.92 8.45 18.41
N ALA A 686 6.72 7.15 18.57
CA ALA A 686 7.82 6.19 18.73
C ALA A 686 8.85 6.22 17.59
N ASP A 687 8.40 6.35 16.35
CA ASP A 687 9.26 6.40 15.16
C ASP A 687 9.81 7.81 14.87
N VAL A 688 9.56 8.79 15.75
CA VAL A 688 10.26 10.07 15.80
C VAL A 688 11.23 10.11 16.98
N GLU A 689 10.74 9.73 18.16
CA GLU A 689 11.48 9.79 19.43
C GLU A 689 12.74 8.91 19.41
N LYS A 690 12.60 7.65 18.99
CA LYS A 690 13.74 6.72 18.97
C LYS A 690 14.85 7.14 18.01
N PRO A 691 14.57 7.45 16.72
CA PRO A 691 15.63 7.80 15.78
C PRO A 691 16.09 9.26 15.87
N TYR A 692 15.23 10.20 16.29
CA TYR A 692 15.48 11.64 16.07
C TYR A 692 15.43 12.52 17.31
N SER A 693 15.22 12.00 18.54
CA SER A 693 15.19 12.81 19.77
C SER A 693 16.47 13.62 20.06
N HIS A 694 17.59 13.29 19.43
CA HIS A 694 18.85 14.05 19.53
C HIS A 694 18.86 15.33 18.67
N VAL A 695 17.87 15.52 17.79
CA VAL A 695 17.76 16.68 16.88
C VAL A 695 16.34 17.27 16.85
N VAL A 696 15.31 16.50 17.17
CA VAL A 696 13.90 16.91 17.29
C VAL A 696 13.55 17.07 18.77
N ALA A 697 12.88 18.17 19.11
CA ALA A 697 12.34 18.35 20.46
C ALA A 697 11.08 17.49 20.62
N VAL A 698 11.10 16.54 21.54
CA VAL A 698 10.00 15.60 21.80
C VAL A 698 9.36 15.93 23.14
N ALA A 699 8.04 16.11 23.14
CA ALA A 699 7.25 16.41 24.33
C ALA A 699 6.22 15.31 24.63
N HIS A 700 6.00 15.05 25.92
CA HIS A 700 5.09 14.01 26.41
C HIS A 700 3.76 14.55 26.94
N ASP A 701 3.65 15.87 27.09
CA ASP A 701 2.45 16.56 27.53
C ASP A 701 2.35 17.96 26.89
N GLN A 702 1.19 18.62 27.08
CA GLN A 702 0.91 19.92 26.48
C GLN A 702 1.86 21.02 26.94
N SER A 703 2.17 21.07 28.24
CA SER A 703 3.05 22.09 28.82
C SER A 703 4.48 21.96 28.29
N ALA A 704 4.99 20.72 28.20
CA ALA A 704 6.30 20.43 27.64
C ALA A 704 6.36 20.76 26.14
N PHE A 705 5.27 20.55 25.39
CA PHE A 705 5.21 20.87 23.96
C PHE A 705 5.26 22.38 23.72
N ILE A 706 4.52 23.16 24.51
CA ILE A 706 4.56 24.63 24.47
C ILE A 706 5.97 25.12 24.82
N ALA A 707 6.56 24.62 25.92
CA ALA A 707 7.92 24.99 26.33
C ALA A 707 8.98 24.63 25.27
N ALA A 708 8.82 23.51 24.56
CA ALA A 708 9.69 23.14 23.45
C ALA A 708 9.57 24.11 22.26
N CYS A 709 8.37 24.64 21.98
CA CYS A 709 8.17 25.68 20.97
C CYS A 709 8.84 27.00 21.38
N GLU A 710 8.70 27.42 22.65
CA GLU A 710 9.39 28.61 23.19
C GLU A 710 10.91 28.48 23.02
N GLN A 711 11.47 27.32 23.38
CA GLN A 711 12.90 27.03 23.24
C GLN A 711 13.34 27.03 21.78
N ALA A 712 12.55 26.46 20.88
CA ALA A 712 12.84 26.45 19.45
C ALA A 712 12.91 27.87 18.85
N LEU A 713 11.98 28.76 19.24
CA LEU A 713 11.99 30.16 18.83
C LEU A 713 13.17 30.95 19.43
N ALA A 714 13.58 30.60 20.66
CA ALA A 714 14.68 31.25 21.37
C ALA A 714 16.07 30.64 21.10
N LEU A 715 16.19 29.66 20.18
CA LEU A 715 17.44 28.96 19.89
C LEU A 715 18.55 29.96 19.48
N PRO A 716 19.70 29.98 20.20
CA PRO A 716 20.87 30.75 19.77
C PRO A 716 21.36 30.31 18.40
N GLU A 717 21.89 31.25 17.63
CA GLU A 717 22.34 30.99 16.25
C GLU A 717 23.40 29.88 16.16
N GLU A 718 24.33 29.80 17.11
CA GLU A 718 25.34 28.73 17.16
C GLU A 718 24.70 27.34 17.35
N THR A 719 23.72 27.23 18.25
CA THR A 719 22.98 25.99 18.48
C THR A 719 22.14 25.62 17.26
N ARG A 720 21.51 26.61 16.62
CA ARG A 720 20.74 26.43 15.38
C ARG A 720 21.62 25.88 14.27
N GLN A 721 22.80 26.44 14.05
CA GLN A 721 23.75 25.95 13.06
C GLN A 721 24.23 24.52 13.35
N ALA A 722 24.52 24.21 14.62
CA ALA A 722 24.87 22.85 15.02
C ALA A 722 23.72 21.85 14.74
N GLN A 723 22.48 22.24 15.03
CA GLN A 723 21.28 21.44 14.74
C GLN A 723 21.12 21.22 13.22
N GLN A 724 21.27 22.26 12.41
CA GLN A 724 21.19 22.18 10.95
C GLN A 724 22.24 21.23 10.36
N GLN A 725 23.48 21.24 10.88
CA GLN A 725 24.52 20.31 10.46
C GLN A 725 24.15 18.85 10.78
N MET A 726 23.50 18.59 11.92
CA MET A 726 23.00 17.24 12.25
C MET A 726 21.87 16.82 11.29
N MET A 727 20.92 17.71 11.02
CA MET A 727 19.83 17.48 10.06
C MET A 727 20.38 17.12 8.67
N GLN A 728 21.35 17.88 8.16
CA GLN A 728 21.98 17.60 6.85
C GLN A 728 22.62 16.21 6.79
N ARG A 729 23.28 15.75 7.86
CA ARG A 729 23.87 14.40 7.92
C ARG A 729 22.80 13.30 7.87
N ILE A 730 21.68 13.50 8.56
CA ILE A 730 20.53 12.57 8.55
C ILE A 730 19.95 12.52 7.14
N ILE A 731 19.68 13.67 6.52
CA ILE A 731 19.09 13.75 5.18
C ILE A 731 20.00 13.12 4.11
N ALA A 732 21.32 13.31 4.19
CA ALA A 732 22.27 12.67 3.28
C ALA A 732 22.28 11.12 3.35
N SER A 733 21.83 10.55 4.47
CA SER A 733 21.80 9.09 4.69
C SER A 733 20.57 8.39 4.09
N THR A 734 19.52 9.13 3.74
CA THR A 734 18.22 8.58 3.28
C THR A 734 17.80 9.16 1.93
N SER A 735 17.06 8.40 1.13
CA SER A 735 16.50 8.85 -0.15
C SER A 735 15.47 7.85 -0.64
N TRP A 736 14.38 8.35 -1.25
CA TRP A 736 13.40 7.51 -1.95
C TRP A 736 14.02 6.71 -3.09
N ASP A 737 15.04 7.23 -3.79
CA ASP A 737 15.70 6.51 -4.88
C ASP A 737 16.46 5.28 -4.38
N LYS A 738 17.20 5.42 -3.27
CA LYS A 738 17.90 4.29 -2.63
C LYS A 738 16.90 3.24 -2.11
N THR A 739 15.81 3.70 -1.49
CA THR A 739 14.74 2.82 -1.00
C THR A 739 14.13 2.00 -2.13
N VAL A 740 13.79 2.65 -3.25
CA VAL A 740 13.20 1.98 -4.42
C VAL A 740 14.19 1.03 -5.09
N GLN A 741 15.47 1.40 -5.18
CA GLN A 741 16.50 0.52 -5.71
C GLN A 741 16.60 -0.78 -4.90
N SER A 742 16.64 -0.69 -3.57
CA SER A 742 16.65 -1.89 -2.70
C SER A 742 15.36 -2.70 -2.79
N MET A 743 14.20 -2.05 -2.93
CA MET A 743 12.93 -2.76 -3.18
C MET A 743 12.96 -3.48 -4.54
N HIS A 744 13.42 -2.83 -5.59
CA HIS A 744 13.52 -3.40 -6.94
C HIS A 744 14.43 -4.64 -6.95
N GLU A 745 15.58 -4.60 -6.28
CA GLU A 745 16.49 -5.75 -6.14
C GLU A 745 15.81 -6.95 -5.45
N LEU A 746 14.99 -6.71 -4.43
CA LEU A 746 14.21 -7.77 -3.77
C LEU A 746 13.14 -8.36 -4.69
N ILE A 747 12.49 -7.53 -5.51
CA ILE A 747 11.48 -7.95 -6.47
C ILE A 747 12.10 -8.80 -7.57
N GLU A 748 13.23 -8.38 -8.15
CA GLU A 748 13.94 -9.15 -9.19
C GLU A 748 14.52 -10.48 -8.66
N SER A 749 14.99 -10.50 -7.41
CA SER A 749 15.40 -11.73 -6.73
C SER A 749 14.25 -12.72 -6.60
N ALA A 750 13.07 -12.26 -6.17
CA ALA A 750 11.87 -13.10 -6.09
C ALA A 750 11.40 -13.59 -7.48
N PHE A 751 11.54 -12.77 -8.54
CA PHE A 751 11.24 -13.17 -9.91
C PHE A 751 12.14 -14.29 -10.41
N SER A 752 13.43 -14.20 -10.12
CA SER A 752 14.40 -15.23 -10.52
C SER A 752 14.03 -16.58 -9.91
N HIS A 753 13.65 -16.59 -8.62
CA HIS A 753 13.14 -17.80 -7.96
C HIS A 753 11.84 -18.35 -8.57
N TYR A 754 10.93 -17.48 -9.00
CA TYR A 754 9.70 -17.89 -9.72
C TYR A 754 10.02 -18.55 -11.06
N LEU A 755 10.91 -17.97 -11.86
CA LEU A 755 11.30 -18.51 -13.16
C LEU A 755 12.00 -19.86 -13.03
N ASP A 756 12.89 -20.03 -12.04
CA ASP A 756 13.54 -21.31 -11.75
C ASP A 756 12.53 -22.41 -11.37
N ALA A 757 11.53 -22.07 -10.55
CA ALA A 757 10.46 -22.99 -10.15
C ALA A 757 9.54 -23.35 -11.33
N SER A 758 9.26 -22.40 -12.23
CA SER A 758 8.45 -22.59 -13.43
C SER A 758 9.19 -23.43 -14.49
N ALA A 759 10.47 -23.17 -14.73
CA ALA A 759 11.30 -23.96 -15.65
C ALA A 759 11.48 -25.42 -15.19
N ALA A 760 11.55 -25.66 -13.88
CA ALA A 760 11.60 -27.00 -13.30
C ALA A 760 10.29 -27.79 -13.47
N THR A 761 9.15 -27.10 -13.55
CA THR A 761 7.83 -27.73 -13.76
C THR A 761 7.53 -28.00 -15.23
N VAL A 762 8.01 -27.17 -16.16
CA VAL A 762 7.87 -27.40 -17.62
C VAL A 762 8.72 -28.60 -18.09
N ASN A 763 9.95 -28.76 -17.59
CA ASN A 763 10.82 -29.90 -17.96
C ASN A 763 10.32 -31.26 -17.42
N ALA A 764 9.37 -31.28 -16.48
CA ALA A 764 8.77 -32.51 -15.97
C ALA A 764 7.55 -32.97 -16.79
N ALA A 765 6.99 -32.12 -17.66
CA ALA A 765 5.77 -32.39 -18.42
C ALA A 765 6.01 -33.14 -19.75
N ASP A 766 7.26 -33.27 -20.21
CA ASP A 766 7.65 -33.87 -21.50
C ASP A 766 7.99 -35.38 -21.43
N SER A 767 7.43 -36.11 -20.46
CA SER A 767 7.56 -37.58 -20.40
C SER A 767 6.25 -38.28 -20.83
N ASN A 768 6.33 -39.05 -21.91
CA ASN A 768 5.23 -39.76 -22.58
C ASN A 768 4.32 -40.57 -21.63
N PRO A 769 2.99 -40.50 -21.81
CA PRO A 769 2.03 -41.35 -21.12
C PRO A 769 1.67 -42.58 -21.97
N GLU A 770 2.51 -43.60 -21.96
CA GLU A 770 2.15 -44.93 -22.50
C GLU A 770 2.68 -46.04 -21.56
N ASP A 771 1.94 -46.30 -20.50
CA ASP A 771 1.64 -47.65 -19.96
C ASP A 771 1.07 -47.51 -18.55
N ALA A 772 -0.19 -47.93 -18.37
CA ALA A 772 -0.69 -48.58 -17.15
C ALA A 772 -2.22 -48.68 -17.19
N SER A 773 -2.74 -49.54 -18.06
CA SER A 773 -4.01 -50.20 -17.80
C SER A 773 -3.77 -51.35 -16.82
N SER A 774 -3.99 -51.12 -15.53
CA SER A 774 -4.29 -52.21 -14.58
C SER A 774 -4.88 -51.65 -13.30
N GLU A 775 -6.14 -51.99 -13.02
CA GLU A 775 -6.71 -51.86 -11.67
C GLU A 775 -5.82 -52.57 -10.63
N PRO A 776 -5.55 -51.97 -9.47
CA PRO A 776 -5.04 -52.71 -8.33
C PRO A 776 -6.17 -53.02 -7.35
N VAL A 777 -6.54 -54.30 -7.33
CA VAL A 777 -7.19 -54.95 -6.20
C VAL A 777 -6.32 -54.72 -4.95
N LEU A 778 -6.88 -54.05 -3.94
CA LEU A 778 -6.29 -53.89 -2.60
C LEU A 778 -6.00 -55.27 -1.98
N ARG A 779 -4.72 -55.64 -1.87
CA ARG A 779 -4.27 -56.81 -1.09
C ARG A 779 -3.92 -56.40 0.33
N LEU A 780 -4.72 -56.89 1.29
CA LEU A 780 -4.39 -56.95 2.71
C LEU A 780 -3.26 -57.97 2.91
N ILE A 781 -2.17 -57.58 3.59
CA ILE A 781 -1.11 -58.51 4.05
C ILE A 781 -1.20 -58.62 5.58
N PRO A 782 -1.27 -59.84 6.16
CA PRO A 782 -1.22 -60.02 7.61
C PRO A 782 0.20 -59.85 8.15
N ALA A 783 0.31 -59.23 9.33
CA ALA A 783 1.56 -58.96 10.04
C ALA A 783 2.44 -60.22 10.22
N LYS A 784 3.73 -60.10 9.86
CA LYS A 784 4.77 -61.08 10.16
C LYS A 784 6.06 -60.41 10.64
N GLN A 785 6.56 -60.95 11.76
CA GLN A 785 7.91 -60.89 12.37
C GLN A 785 8.54 -59.51 12.67
N ALA A 786 9.02 -59.39 13.91
CA ALA A 786 9.67 -58.22 14.49
C ALA A 786 10.95 -57.84 13.73
N HIS A 787 10.79 -57.02 12.70
CA HIS A 787 11.83 -56.21 12.09
C HIS A 787 11.52 -54.75 12.41
N THR A 788 12.55 -53.98 12.75
CA THR A 788 12.42 -52.52 12.87
C THR A 788 12.40 -51.95 11.45
N GLU A 789 11.22 -51.54 10.98
CA GLU A 789 11.07 -50.86 9.68
C GLU A 789 11.51 -49.39 9.83
N THR A 790 12.22 -48.83 8.84
CA THR A 790 12.67 -47.42 8.86
C THR A 790 11.84 -46.60 7.91
N GLU A 791 11.25 -45.51 8.41
CA GLU A 791 10.32 -44.65 7.69
C GLU A 791 10.85 -43.22 7.61
N LYS A 792 10.74 -42.60 6.43
CA LYS A 792 11.13 -41.19 6.25
C LYS A 792 10.22 -40.26 7.05
N CYS A 793 8.92 -40.52 7.00
CA CYS A 793 7.96 -39.82 7.83
C CYS A 793 6.95 -40.78 8.44
N LEU A 794 6.91 -40.82 9.77
CA LEU A 794 5.90 -41.56 10.51
C LEU A 794 4.80 -40.60 10.98
N ILE A 795 3.55 -40.88 10.64
CA ILE A 795 2.38 -40.10 11.03
C ILE A 795 1.58 -40.89 12.07
N LEU A 796 1.36 -40.33 13.26
CA LEU A 796 0.61 -41.00 14.32
C LEU A 796 -0.82 -40.43 14.41
N GLY A 797 -1.81 -41.29 14.16
CA GLY A 797 -3.25 -41.03 14.19
C GLY A 797 -3.85 -40.74 12.81
N ALA A 798 -4.93 -41.44 12.44
CA ALA A 798 -5.70 -41.21 11.21
C ALA A 798 -6.91 -40.29 11.44
N GLY A 799 -6.79 -39.29 12.31
CA GLY A 799 -7.77 -38.21 12.39
C GLY A 799 -7.75 -37.30 11.15
N PRO A 800 -8.61 -36.28 11.08
CA PRO A 800 -8.63 -35.33 9.96
C PRO A 800 -7.24 -34.72 9.67
N THR A 801 -6.47 -34.39 10.70
CA THR A 801 -5.10 -33.88 10.56
C THR A 801 -4.13 -34.92 9.99
N GLY A 802 -4.18 -36.15 10.48
CA GLY A 802 -3.26 -37.20 10.03
C GLY A 802 -3.56 -37.65 8.60
N LEU A 803 -4.83 -37.80 8.25
CA LEU A 803 -5.27 -38.10 6.88
C LEU A 803 -4.83 -37.00 5.91
N SER A 804 -5.02 -35.73 6.29
CA SER A 804 -4.52 -34.60 5.51
C SER A 804 -2.99 -34.63 5.38
N ALA A 805 -2.26 -34.89 6.45
CA ALA A 805 -0.81 -35.01 6.41
C ALA A 805 -0.35 -36.16 5.47
N ALA A 806 -1.00 -37.33 5.52
CA ALA A 806 -0.67 -38.44 4.63
C ALA A 806 -0.99 -38.11 3.16
N TYR A 807 -2.12 -37.42 2.91
CA TYR A 807 -2.52 -36.96 1.58
C TYR A 807 -1.50 -35.98 0.99
N HIS A 808 -1.09 -34.96 1.76
CA HIS A 808 -0.13 -33.96 1.30
C HIS A 808 1.32 -34.46 1.26
N TYR A 809 1.70 -35.42 2.12
CA TYR A 809 3.04 -36.00 2.10
C TYR A 809 3.26 -36.92 0.88
N GLY A 810 2.23 -37.61 0.40
CA GLY A 810 2.36 -38.52 -0.72
C GLY A 810 3.18 -39.77 -0.38
N GLU A 811 4.07 -40.20 -1.29
CA GLU A 811 4.87 -41.42 -1.11
C GLU A 811 5.92 -41.28 0.00
N GLY A 812 6.20 -42.39 0.71
CA GLY A 812 7.24 -42.45 1.74
C GLY A 812 6.83 -42.02 3.15
N ALA A 813 5.54 -41.75 3.37
CA ALA A 813 4.96 -41.67 4.72
C ALA A 813 4.24 -42.96 5.10
N THR A 814 4.37 -43.35 6.37
CA THR A 814 3.56 -44.41 6.99
C THR A 814 2.70 -43.79 8.08
N LEU A 815 1.37 -43.92 7.94
CA LEU A 815 0.38 -43.47 8.90
C LEU A 815 -0.10 -44.65 9.74
N LEU A 816 -0.06 -44.50 11.07
CA LEU A 816 -0.49 -45.53 12.03
C LEU A 816 -1.73 -45.06 12.81
N GLU A 817 -2.75 -45.91 12.87
CA GLU A 817 -4.01 -45.69 13.58
C GLU A 817 -4.38 -46.88 14.46
N ARG A 818 -4.70 -46.63 15.73
CA ARG A 818 -5.06 -47.70 16.68
C ARG A 818 -6.44 -48.30 16.41
N ASN A 819 -7.37 -47.50 15.91
CA ASN A 819 -8.72 -47.96 15.61
C ASN A 819 -8.73 -48.80 14.33
N THR A 820 -9.78 -49.60 14.13
CA THR A 820 -9.98 -50.38 12.91
C THR A 820 -10.38 -49.53 11.71
N THR A 821 -10.83 -48.29 11.93
CA THR A 821 -11.23 -47.32 10.91
C THR A 821 -10.55 -45.97 11.13
N VAL A 822 -10.34 -45.22 10.04
CA VAL A 822 -9.82 -43.85 10.07
C VAL A 822 -10.90 -42.86 10.53
N GLY A 823 -10.50 -41.63 10.84
CA GLY A 823 -11.38 -40.49 11.10
C GLY A 823 -11.27 -39.90 12.51
N GLY A 824 -10.64 -40.59 13.46
CA GLY A 824 -10.45 -40.08 14.82
C GLY A 824 -11.77 -39.71 15.51
N LEU A 825 -11.94 -38.43 15.89
CA LEU A 825 -13.20 -37.91 16.44
C LEU A 825 -14.20 -37.47 15.37
N CYS A 826 -13.84 -37.50 14.09
CA CYS A 826 -14.72 -37.24 12.96
C CYS A 826 -15.33 -38.54 12.40
N ARG A 827 -15.37 -39.60 13.21
CA ARG A 827 -15.99 -40.88 12.86
C ARG A 827 -17.50 -40.85 13.08
N SER A 828 -18.17 -41.83 12.50
CA SER A 828 -19.60 -42.09 12.69
C SER A 828 -19.80 -43.57 13.06
N ILE A 829 -20.83 -43.84 13.85
CA ILE A 829 -21.30 -45.21 14.16
C ILE A 829 -22.65 -45.45 13.47
N GLN A 830 -22.93 -46.71 13.18
CA GLN A 830 -24.25 -47.14 12.73
C GLN A 830 -24.90 -48.04 13.78
N ASP A 831 -26.17 -47.78 14.09
CA ASP A 831 -26.94 -48.55 15.06
C ASP A 831 -28.41 -48.61 14.65
N LYS A 832 -28.94 -49.83 14.41
CA LYS A 832 -30.30 -50.09 13.89
C LYS A 832 -30.71 -49.21 12.69
N GLY A 833 -29.77 -48.94 11.78
CA GLY A 833 -30.00 -48.11 10.58
C GLY A 833 -29.85 -46.60 10.80
N PHE A 834 -29.64 -46.14 12.03
CA PHE A 834 -29.28 -44.74 12.32
C PHE A 834 -27.77 -44.56 12.21
N THR A 835 -27.33 -43.44 11.66
CA THR A 835 -25.93 -43.00 11.67
C THR A 835 -25.76 -41.86 12.68
N PHE A 836 -24.84 -42.02 13.63
CA PHE A 836 -24.51 -40.99 14.62
C PHE A 836 -23.03 -40.62 14.53
N ASP A 837 -22.72 -39.33 14.46
CA ASP A 837 -21.34 -38.85 14.53
C ASP A 837 -20.82 -38.88 15.98
N TYR A 838 -19.50 -38.85 16.14
CA TYR A 838 -18.85 -38.65 17.44
C TYR A 838 -19.04 -37.19 17.92
N ALA A 839 -20.26 -36.83 18.32
CA ALA A 839 -20.80 -35.46 18.48
C ALA A 839 -21.15 -34.76 17.16
N GLY A 840 -21.85 -33.63 17.23
CA GLY A 840 -22.32 -32.91 16.05
C GLY A 840 -21.18 -32.30 15.22
N HIS A 841 -21.07 -32.72 13.96
CA HIS A 841 -20.07 -32.23 13.00
C HIS A 841 -20.72 -31.60 11.77
N ILE A 842 -20.08 -30.56 11.24
CA ILE A 842 -20.50 -29.85 10.03
C ILE A 842 -19.28 -29.41 9.22
N MET A 843 -19.41 -29.33 7.90
CA MET A 843 -18.38 -28.79 7.00
C MET A 843 -18.63 -27.31 6.75
N PHE A 844 -17.68 -26.46 7.08
CA PHE A 844 -17.65 -25.08 6.66
C PHE A 844 -16.20 -24.64 6.62
N SER A 845 -15.86 -23.82 5.64
CA SER A 845 -14.55 -23.20 5.56
C SER A 845 -14.65 -21.92 4.73
N ALA A 846 -13.80 -20.96 5.05
CA ALA A 846 -13.51 -19.83 4.18
C ALA A 846 -12.28 -20.07 3.30
N ASP A 847 -11.60 -21.21 3.49
CA ASP A 847 -10.42 -21.62 2.73
C ASP A 847 -10.85 -22.35 1.44
N GLU A 848 -10.52 -21.77 0.28
CA GLU A 848 -10.90 -22.32 -1.03
C GLU A 848 -10.29 -23.69 -1.30
N GLU A 849 -9.07 -23.96 -0.79
CA GLU A 849 -8.45 -25.28 -0.96
C GLU A 849 -9.19 -26.33 -0.14
N VAL A 850 -9.62 -26.01 1.08
CA VAL A 850 -10.44 -26.91 1.90
C VAL A 850 -11.79 -27.16 1.25
N LEU A 851 -12.42 -26.14 0.64
CA LEU A 851 -13.66 -26.29 -0.11
C LEU A 851 -13.48 -27.18 -1.36
N ALA A 852 -12.38 -27.01 -2.10
CA ALA A 852 -12.02 -27.86 -3.23
C ALA A 852 -11.73 -29.31 -2.77
N LEU A 853 -11.08 -29.45 -1.61
CA LEU A 853 -10.81 -30.74 -0.99
C LEU A 853 -12.11 -31.44 -0.60
N TYR A 854 -13.09 -30.75 0.00
CA TYR A 854 -14.42 -31.35 0.26
C TYR A 854 -15.06 -31.91 -1.02
N LYS A 855 -15.00 -31.15 -2.12
CA LYS A 855 -15.51 -31.59 -3.41
C LYS A 855 -14.75 -32.81 -3.95
N THR A 856 -13.43 -32.85 -3.77
CA THR A 856 -12.59 -33.97 -4.21
C THR A 856 -12.91 -35.25 -3.42
N LEU A 857 -13.04 -35.12 -2.10
CA LEU A 857 -13.23 -36.26 -1.19
C LEU A 857 -14.65 -36.84 -1.23
N LEU A 858 -15.67 -36.01 -1.48
CA LEU A 858 -17.07 -36.42 -1.44
C LEU A 858 -17.74 -36.50 -2.82
N GLY A 859 -17.21 -35.82 -3.84
CA GLY A 859 -17.87 -35.70 -5.14
C GLY A 859 -19.30 -35.17 -4.99
N ASP A 860 -20.28 -35.92 -5.47
CA ASP A 860 -21.71 -35.59 -5.38
C ASP A 860 -22.33 -35.92 -4.01
N ASN A 861 -21.60 -36.57 -3.10
CA ASN A 861 -22.07 -36.94 -1.76
C ASN A 861 -22.04 -35.76 -0.78
N ILE A 862 -22.27 -34.52 -1.23
CA ILE A 862 -22.22 -33.30 -0.42
C ILE A 862 -23.56 -32.56 -0.45
N HIS A 863 -24.04 -32.17 0.73
CA HIS A 863 -25.26 -31.41 0.90
C HIS A 863 -24.97 -30.07 1.58
N TRP A 864 -25.23 -28.95 0.90
CA TRP A 864 -25.09 -27.61 1.47
C TRP A 864 -26.44 -27.04 1.88
N GLN A 865 -26.53 -26.54 3.11
CA GLN A 865 -27.77 -26.02 3.68
C GLN A 865 -27.57 -24.79 4.56
N ILE A 866 -28.65 -24.03 4.74
CA ILE A 866 -28.69 -22.85 5.60
C ILE A 866 -28.84 -23.31 7.05
N ARG A 867 -28.05 -22.71 7.93
CA ARG A 867 -28.00 -23.09 9.35
C ARG A 867 -29.25 -22.67 10.09
N GLU A 868 -29.89 -23.65 10.73
CA GLU A 868 -30.94 -23.46 11.72
C GLU A 868 -30.45 -23.85 13.11
N ALA A 869 -29.84 -22.90 13.82
CA ALA A 869 -29.28 -23.07 15.16
C ALA A 869 -30.03 -22.20 16.18
N TRP A 870 -30.36 -22.78 17.33
CA TRP A 870 -31.27 -22.18 18.30
C TRP A 870 -30.75 -22.31 19.73
N VAL A 871 -31.29 -21.49 20.63
CA VAL A 871 -31.02 -21.48 22.06
C VAL A 871 -32.33 -21.74 22.77
N TYR A 872 -32.33 -22.69 23.71
CA TYR A 872 -33.43 -22.95 24.62
C TYR A 872 -33.09 -22.41 26.01
N THR A 873 -33.80 -21.34 26.40
CA THR A 873 -33.74 -20.76 27.74
C THR A 873 -35.10 -20.17 28.10
N ASP A 874 -35.38 -20.05 29.39
CA ASP A 874 -36.62 -19.43 29.90
C ASP A 874 -37.91 -20.03 29.32
N GLY A 875 -37.87 -21.32 28.96
CA GLY A 875 -39.00 -22.07 28.43
C GLY A 875 -39.34 -21.80 26.96
N VAL A 876 -38.50 -21.05 26.23
CA VAL A 876 -38.74 -20.68 24.83
C VAL A 876 -37.50 -20.95 23.96
N TYR A 877 -37.73 -21.08 22.66
CA TYR A 877 -36.68 -21.17 21.65
C TYR A 877 -36.42 -19.79 21.06
N THR A 878 -35.16 -19.35 21.06
CA THR A 878 -34.72 -18.17 20.30
C THR A 878 -33.58 -18.52 19.34
N ARG A 879 -33.44 -17.79 18.23
CA ARG A 879 -32.38 -18.04 17.24
C ARG A 879 -31.00 -17.77 17.83
N TYR A 880 -29.99 -18.50 17.35
CA TYR A 880 -28.60 -18.19 17.63
C TYR A 880 -28.09 -17.11 16.64
N PRO A 881 -27.31 -16.10 17.09
CA PRO A 881 -26.77 -15.92 18.44
C PRO A 881 -27.73 -15.24 19.42
N PHE A 882 -27.83 -15.75 20.66
CA PHE A 882 -28.73 -15.23 21.71
C PHE A 882 -28.62 -13.71 21.88
N GLN A 883 -27.40 -13.19 21.96
CA GLN A 883 -27.11 -11.78 22.17
C GLN A 883 -27.69 -10.87 21.08
N GLY A 884 -27.87 -11.35 19.84
CA GLY A 884 -28.45 -10.59 18.73
C GLY A 884 -29.83 -11.08 18.31
N SER A 885 -30.50 -11.89 19.13
CA SER A 885 -31.80 -12.51 18.80
C SER A 885 -32.60 -12.66 20.09
N LEU A 886 -33.04 -11.53 20.64
CA LEU A 886 -33.82 -11.47 21.87
C LEU A 886 -35.33 -11.54 21.62
N TYR A 887 -35.76 -11.39 20.35
CA TYR A 887 -37.14 -11.48 19.93
C TYR A 887 -37.76 -12.83 20.29
N GLY A 888 -38.95 -12.81 20.88
CA GLY A 888 -39.65 -14.01 21.37
C GLY A 888 -39.32 -14.42 22.81
N LEU A 889 -38.31 -13.82 23.46
CA LEU A 889 -38.08 -14.00 24.90
C LEU A 889 -39.15 -13.28 25.74
N PRO A 890 -39.39 -13.71 27.00
CA PRO A 890 -40.25 -12.97 27.91
C PRO A 890 -39.82 -11.50 28.03
N ALA A 891 -40.77 -10.57 28.01
CA ALA A 891 -40.48 -9.13 27.97
C ALA A 891 -39.57 -8.66 29.13
N THR A 892 -39.66 -9.30 30.30
CA THR A 892 -38.78 -9.05 31.45
C THR A 892 -37.33 -9.45 31.18
N VAL A 893 -37.11 -10.57 30.49
CA VAL A 893 -35.78 -11.07 30.08
C VAL A 893 -35.18 -10.15 29.02
N VAL A 894 -35.97 -9.73 28.01
CA VAL A 894 -35.55 -8.77 26.99
C VAL A 894 -35.11 -7.46 27.62
N LYS A 895 -35.92 -6.92 28.55
CA LYS A 895 -35.60 -5.71 29.30
C LYS A 895 -34.28 -5.84 30.06
N GLU A 896 -34.07 -6.94 30.80
CA GLU A 896 -32.83 -7.18 31.54
C GLU A 896 -31.61 -7.26 30.61
N CYS A 897 -31.75 -7.90 29.44
CA CYS A 897 -30.68 -8.01 28.45
C CYS A 897 -30.29 -6.65 27.86
N ILE A 898 -31.27 -5.86 27.42
CA ILE A 898 -31.02 -4.53 26.84
C ILE A 898 -30.43 -3.58 27.89
N LEU A 899 -31.03 -3.51 29.08
CA LEU A 899 -30.51 -2.64 30.15
C LEU A 899 -29.10 -3.04 30.56
N GLY A 900 -28.84 -4.34 30.70
CA GLY A 900 -27.50 -4.85 31.01
C GLY A 900 -26.47 -4.46 29.94
N ALA A 901 -26.82 -4.58 28.65
CA ALA A 901 -25.93 -4.19 27.56
C ALA A 901 -25.67 -2.67 27.53
N ILE A 902 -26.68 -1.85 27.82
CA ILE A 902 -26.53 -0.38 27.97
C ILE A 902 -25.60 -0.07 29.15
N GLU A 903 -25.84 -0.68 30.32
CA GLU A 903 -25.02 -0.47 31.53
C GLU A 903 -23.56 -0.89 31.31
N ALA A 904 -23.32 -1.98 30.60
CA ALA A 904 -21.96 -2.44 30.29
C ALA A 904 -21.22 -1.44 29.38
N ARG A 905 -21.94 -0.77 28.46
CA ARG A 905 -21.36 0.16 27.50
C ARG A 905 -21.23 1.59 28.00
N TYR A 906 -22.15 2.03 28.86
CA TYR A 906 -22.27 3.43 29.30
C TYR A 906 -22.18 3.63 30.83
N GLY A 907 -22.05 2.55 31.61
CA GLY A 907 -22.05 2.58 33.07
C GLY A 907 -23.47 2.51 33.68
N THR A 908 -23.56 2.14 34.96
CA THR A 908 -24.84 2.17 35.69
C THR A 908 -25.24 3.61 35.96
N GLY A 909 -26.48 3.98 35.63
CA GLY A 909 -27.07 5.30 35.88
C GLY A 909 -27.24 5.69 37.36
N SER A 910 -26.43 5.16 38.27
CA SER A 910 -26.30 5.62 39.65
C SER A 910 -25.62 6.99 39.79
N ASP A 911 -25.17 7.60 38.68
CA ASP A 911 -24.89 9.05 38.62
C ASP A 911 -26.08 9.88 38.07
N VAL A 912 -27.22 9.24 37.77
CA VAL A 912 -28.42 9.91 37.19
C VAL A 912 -29.46 10.29 38.26
N GLN A 913 -29.22 9.98 39.54
CA GLN A 913 -30.13 10.31 40.66
C GLN A 913 -29.95 11.70 41.29
N SER A 914 -29.24 12.63 40.66
CA SER A 914 -29.25 14.05 41.09
C SER A 914 -30.17 14.96 40.26
N MET A 915 -30.85 14.44 39.22
CA MET A 915 -31.68 15.26 38.32
C MET A 915 -33.15 14.82 38.27
N THR A 916 -33.83 14.75 39.40
CA THR A 916 -35.30 14.93 39.43
C THR A 916 -35.73 15.41 40.81
N ASN A 917 -35.39 16.66 41.11
CA ASN A 917 -36.23 17.56 41.90
C ASN A 917 -35.73 18.98 41.64
N CYS A 918 -36.43 19.68 40.75
CA CYS A 918 -36.80 21.09 40.87
C CYS A 918 -37.28 21.59 39.51
N THR A 919 -38.60 21.59 39.33
CA THR A 919 -39.25 22.67 38.59
C THR A 919 -39.14 23.94 39.43
N GLU A 920 -38.63 25.01 38.78
CA GLU A 920 -38.58 26.42 39.19
C GLU A 920 -37.55 26.76 40.30
N LYS A 921 -36.44 27.45 40.04
CA LYS A 921 -36.14 28.50 39.06
C LYS A 921 -34.72 28.28 38.51
N THR A 922 -34.59 27.73 37.31
CA THR A 922 -33.39 26.97 36.91
C THR A 922 -32.61 27.63 35.77
N GLY A 923 -31.33 27.94 35.99
CA GLY A 923 -30.42 28.36 34.92
C GLY A 923 -29.29 29.30 35.33
N GLN A 924 -28.38 28.85 36.20
CA GLN A 924 -27.05 29.46 36.34
C GLN A 924 -26.00 28.35 36.45
N GLY A 925 -25.19 28.19 35.41
CA GLY A 925 -23.96 27.39 35.43
C GLY A 925 -22.76 28.29 35.61
N LYS A 926 -22.08 28.15 36.75
CA LYS A 926 -20.70 28.61 36.95
C LYS A 926 -19.79 27.38 36.95
N HIS A 927 -18.62 27.57 36.33
CA HIS A 927 -17.31 26.99 36.64
C HIS A 927 -17.24 25.99 37.80
N HIS A 928 -16.46 24.92 37.64
CA HIS A 928 -15.22 24.80 38.41
C HIS A 928 -14.27 23.75 37.82
N HIS A 929 -13.02 24.15 37.64
CA HIS A 929 -11.83 23.31 37.61
C HIS A 929 -11.25 23.36 39.03
N ASP A 930 -10.84 22.23 39.60
CA ASP A 930 -9.63 22.17 40.42
C ASP A 930 -9.06 20.74 40.42
N CYS A 931 -7.74 20.68 40.32
CA CYS A 931 -6.88 19.52 40.14
C CYS A 931 -6.48 18.92 41.49
N CYS A 932 -6.10 17.63 41.50
CA CYS A 932 -4.71 17.21 41.77
C CYS A 932 -4.60 15.68 41.92
N ALA A 933 -3.45 15.18 41.47
CA ALA A 933 -2.98 13.82 41.60
C ALA A 933 -1.78 13.80 42.55
N ASP A 934 -1.72 12.83 43.46
CA ASP A 934 -0.52 12.49 44.21
C ASP A 934 -0.66 11.11 44.88
N GLY A 935 0.44 10.36 44.85
CA GLY A 935 0.46 8.92 45.07
C GLY A 935 0.79 8.45 46.48
N ALA A 936 0.48 7.17 46.68
CA ALA A 936 1.25 6.16 47.42
C ALA A 936 1.14 6.02 48.97
N VAL A 937 0.50 4.88 49.35
CA VAL A 937 0.79 3.87 50.41
C VAL A 937 0.39 4.12 51.90
N PRO A 938 0.30 3.07 52.79
CA PRO A 938 -0.88 2.25 53.13
C PRO A 938 -1.29 2.30 54.65
N ASP A 939 -2.42 1.69 55.06
CA ASP A 939 -2.48 0.81 56.26
C ASP A 939 -3.87 0.17 56.54
N TYR A 940 -3.90 -1.17 56.43
CA TYR A 940 -4.46 -2.26 57.27
C TYR A 940 -5.79 -2.22 58.08
N ILE A 941 -6.58 -3.31 57.86
CA ILE A 941 -7.43 -4.15 58.75
C ILE A 941 -8.86 -3.63 59.04
N SER A 942 -9.95 -4.31 58.64
CA SER A 942 -10.40 -5.60 59.19
C SER A 942 -11.20 -6.52 58.24
N ALA A 943 -10.98 -7.83 58.40
CA ALA A 943 -11.69 -9.01 57.83
C ALA A 943 -13.21 -8.99 58.11
N ASP A 944 -14.11 -9.66 57.38
CA ASP A 944 -14.14 -11.00 56.72
C ASP A 944 -15.48 -11.10 55.91
N PRO A 945 -15.83 -12.21 55.20
CA PRO A 945 -15.18 -12.92 54.09
C PRO A 945 -15.99 -12.90 52.77
N ALA A 946 -15.27 -13.15 51.68
CA ALA A 946 -15.72 -13.84 50.46
C ALA A 946 -16.70 -13.15 49.49
N GLU A 947 -16.16 -12.31 48.62
CA GLU A 947 -16.43 -12.40 47.17
C GLU A 947 -15.19 -11.91 46.43
N LYS A 948 -14.49 -12.80 45.71
CA LYS A 948 -13.33 -12.43 44.89
C LYS A 948 -13.85 -11.58 43.73
N ALA A 949 -13.45 -10.31 43.67
CA ALA A 949 -13.64 -9.48 42.48
C ALA A 949 -13.01 -10.16 41.25
N PRO A 950 -13.68 -10.16 40.08
CA PRO A 950 -13.17 -10.81 38.88
C PRO A 950 -11.84 -10.19 38.45
N ARG A 951 -10.88 -11.06 38.07
CA ARG A 951 -9.60 -10.65 37.46
C ARG A 951 -9.89 -9.97 36.11
N LYS A 952 -9.24 -8.83 35.86
CA LYS A 952 -9.44 -7.94 34.70
C LYS A 952 -9.30 -8.61 33.31
N ASP A 953 -8.67 -9.79 33.20
CA ASP A 953 -8.42 -10.49 31.93
C ASP A 953 -8.98 -11.93 31.93
N SER A 954 -10.29 -12.10 32.11
CA SER A 954 -10.94 -13.43 32.12
C SER A 954 -12.17 -13.51 31.21
N PHE A 955 -12.54 -14.72 30.79
CA PHE A 955 -13.73 -14.93 29.95
C PHE A 955 -15.02 -14.53 30.69
N GLU A 956 -15.06 -14.70 32.01
CA GLU A 956 -16.16 -14.19 32.85
C GLU A 956 -16.24 -12.66 32.80
N ALA A 957 -15.12 -11.96 32.99
CA ALA A 957 -15.06 -10.49 32.90
C ALA A 957 -15.50 -10.02 31.49
N PHE A 958 -14.98 -10.67 30.44
CA PHE A 958 -15.36 -10.39 29.06
C PHE A 958 -16.87 -10.50 28.81
N ILE A 959 -17.54 -11.54 29.33
CA ILE A 959 -18.99 -11.72 29.18
C ILE A 959 -19.75 -10.53 29.80
N TYR A 960 -19.37 -10.11 31.01
CA TYR A 960 -20.03 -9.00 31.69
C TYR A 960 -19.75 -7.65 31.03
N GLU A 961 -18.50 -7.40 30.63
CA GLU A 961 -18.09 -6.14 29.99
C GLU A 961 -18.65 -5.99 28.57
N THR A 962 -18.80 -7.11 27.84
CA THR A 962 -19.22 -7.07 26.43
C THR A 962 -20.74 -7.11 26.27
N TRP A 963 -21.43 -7.97 27.03
CA TRP A 963 -22.87 -8.21 26.86
C TRP A 963 -23.72 -7.79 28.04
N GLY A 964 -23.09 -7.41 29.16
CA GLY A 964 -23.80 -6.96 30.34
C GLY A 964 -24.50 -8.06 31.14
N LYS A 965 -24.99 -7.66 32.31
CA LYS A 965 -25.52 -8.58 33.33
C LYS A 965 -26.72 -9.39 32.86
N GLY A 966 -27.58 -8.84 32.00
CA GLY A 966 -28.77 -9.53 31.49
C GLY A 966 -28.42 -10.73 30.61
N ILE A 967 -27.67 -10.51 29.53
CA ILE A 967 -27.23 -11.59 28.63
C ILE A 967 -26.32 -12.58 29.38
N ALA A 968 -25.45 -12.07 30.27
CA ALA A 968 -24.63 -12.90 31.15
C ALA A 968 -25.49 -13.88 31.96
N ARG A 969 -26.55 -13.40 32.62
CA ARG A 969 -27.44 -14.17 33.49
C ARG A 969 -28.25 -15.21 32.72
N HIS A 970 -28.89 -14.83 31.62
CA HIS A 970 -29.89 -15.67 30.94
C HIS A 970 -29.30 -16.70 30.00
N PHE A 971 -28.09 -16.49 29.49
CA PHE A 971 -27.47 -17.45 28.57
C PHE A 971 -25.97 -17.63 28.78
N ALA A 972 -25.18 -16.56 28.69
CA ALA A 972 -23.74 -16.70 28.48
C ALA A 972 -23.02 -17.38 29.66
N ILE A 973 -23.30 -17.00 30.91
CA ILE A 973 -22.70 -17.63 32.09
C ILE A 973 -23.23 -19.06 32.30
N PRO A 974 -24.55 -19.33 32.37
CA PRO A 974 -25.03 -20.69 32.65
C PRO A 974 -24.64 -21.69 31.55
N TYR A 975 -24.70 -21.30 30.28
CA TYR A 975 -24.28 -22.15 29.18
C TYR A 975 -22.79 -22.48 29.23
N ASN A 976 -21.93 -21.46 29.38
CA ASN A 976 -20.48 -21.67 29.37
C ASN A 976 -20.00 -22.41 30.62
N LYS A 977 -20.59 -22.19 31.82
CA LYS A 977 -20.30 -23.01 33.00
C LYS A 977 -20.66 -24.48 32.77
N LYS A 978 -21.78 -24.75 32.07
CA LYS A 978 -22.20 -26.11 31.75
C LYS A 978 -21.24 -26.78 30.75
N LEU A 979 -20.81 -26.05 29.72
CA LEU A 979 -19.92 -26.53 28.65
C LEU A 979 -18.48 -26.73 29.13
N TRP A 980 -17.88 -25.69 29.74
CA TRP A 980 -16.45 -25.66 30.04
C TRP A 980 -16.07 -26.35 31.33
N THR A 981 -17.03 -26.58 32.23
CA THR A 981 -16.84 -27.33 33.48
C THR A 981 -15.80 -26.76 34.45
N VAL A 982 -15.27 -25.57 34.17
CA VAL A 982 -14.30 -24.84 34.98
C VAL A 982 -14.81 -23.42 35.26
N PRO A 983 -14.33 -22.75 36.32
CA PRO A 983 -14.63 -21.35 36.55
C PRO A 983 -14.24 -20.51 35.34
N LEU A 984 -15.19 -19.74 34.79
CA LEU A 984 -14.94 -18.91 33.60
C LEU A 984 -13.92 -17.79 33.88
N SER A 985 -13.74 -17.43 35.16
CA SER A 985 -12.69 -16.54 35.63
C SER A 985 -11.26 -17.10 35.51
N GLU A 986 -11.10 -18.40 35.27
CA GLU A 986 -9.81 -19.05 35.00
C GLU A 986 -9.47 -19.14 33.51
N MET A 987 -10.46 -18.92 32.63
CA MET A 987 -10.28 -18.98 31.19
C MET A 987 -9.87 -17.61 30.64
N GLU A 988 -8.86 -17.58 29.78
CA GLU A 988 -8.49 -16.40 29.00
C GLU A 988 -9.32 -16.27 27.71
N THR A 989 -9.11 -15.19 26.96
CA THR A 989 -9.99 -14.76 25.85
C THR A 989 -9.39 -14.96 24.46
N SER A 990 -8.14 -15.41 24.33
CA SER A 990 -7.45 -15.53 23.02
C SER A 990 -8.15 -16.48 22.02
N TRP A 991 -8.93 -17.45 22.50
CA TRP A 991 -9.66 -18.41 21.68
C TRP A 991 -10.97 -17.89 21.07
N LEU A 992 -11.43 -16.71 21.46
CA LEU A 992 -12.73 -16.14 21.04
C LEU A 992 -12.73 -15.68 19.56
N GLY A 993 -11.55 -15.37 18.99
CA GLY A 993 -11.37 -14.75 17.68
C GLY A 993 -12.23 -15.37 16.56
N GLY A 994 -13.27 -14.63 16.14
CA GLY A 994 -14.16 -14.99 15.03
C GLY A 994 -15.22 -16.07 15.32
N ARG A 995 -15.25 -16.65 16.52
CA ARG A 995 -16.11 -17.80 16.87
C ARG A 995 -17.38 -17.44 17.63
N VAL A 996 -17.31 -16.34 18.36
CA VAL A 996 -18.43 -15.81 19.14
C VAL A 996 -18.93 -14.54 18.44
N PRO A 997 -20.19 -14.48 18.00
CA PRO A 997 -20.75 -13.28 17.39
C PRO A 997 -20.76 -12.10 18.37
N LEU A 998 -20.36 -10.92 17.90
CA LEU A 998 -20.32 -9.68 18.69
C LEU A 998 -21.27 -8.65 18.06
N PRO A 999 -22.58 -8.75 18.31
CA PRO A 999 -23.50 -7.70 17.88
C PRO A 999 -23.21 -6.41 18.66
N ASP A 1000 -23.36 -5.26 18.00
CA ASP A 1000 -23.36 -3.98 18.69
C ASP A 1000 -24.72 -3.73 19.38
N LEU A 1001 -24.82 -2.63 20.13
CA LEU A 1001 -26.02 -2.32 20.89
C LEU A 1001 -27.24 -2.11 19.98
N GLU A 1002 -27.06 -1.54 18.80
CA GLU A 1002 -28.14 -1.35 17.83
C GLU A 1002 -28.67 -2.70 17.35
N GLN A 1003 -27.79 -3.63 16.98
CA GLN A 1003 -28.15 -4.99 16.60
C GLN A 1003 -28.81 -5.78 17.74
N ILE A 1004 -28.41 -5.56 19.00
CA ILE A 1004 -29.08 -6.15 20.17
C ILE A 1004 -30.51 -5.62 20.32
N ILE A 1005 -30.71 -4.31 20.11
CA ILE A 1005 -32.03 -3.66 20.19
C ILE A 1005 -32.91 -4.10 19.02
N GLU A 1006 -32.40 -4.08 17.79
CA GLU A 1006 -33.13 -4.54 16.61
C GLU A 1006 -33.53 -6.01 16.74
N GLY A 1007 -32.60 -6.87 17.18
CA GLY A 1007 -32.85 -8.28 17.44
C GLY A 1007 -33.79 -8.54 18.61
N ALA A 1008 -34.14 -7.52 19.40
CA ALA A 1008 -35.21 -7.58 20.40
C ALA A 1008 -36.57 -7.15 19.84
N LEU A 1009 -36.58 -6.24 18.86
CA LEU A 1009 -37.79 -5.69 18.26
C LEU A 1009 -38.34 -6.55 17.12
N ASN A 1010 -37.47 -7.22 16.37
CA ASN A 1010 -37.81 -7.97 15.17
C ASN A 1010 -37.22 -9.38 15.17
N GLU A 1011 -37.87 -10.28 14.44
CA GLU A 1011 -37.35 -11.63 14.22
C GLU A 1011 -36.11 -11.60 13.32
N THR A 1012 -35.02 -12.26 13.74
CA THR A 1012 -33.74 -12.25 13.02
C THR A 1012 -33.83 -13.07 11.73
N ALA A 1013 -33.88 -12.40 10.58
CA ALA A 1013 -34.13 -13.03 9.28
C ALA A 1013 -32.96 -13.84 8.69
N LYS A 1014 -31.71 -13.65 9.14
CA LYS A 1014 -30.53 -14.33 8.57
C LYS A 1014 -29.65 -14.94 9.67
N PRO A 1015 -29.21 -16.21 9.55
CA PRO A 1015 -28.27 -16.80 10.50
C PRO A 1015 -26.92 -16.08 10.45
N MET A 1016 -26.39 -15.69 11.62
CA MET A 1016 -25.11 -14.98 11.74
C MET A 1016 -23.95 -15.93 12.07
N GLY A 1017 -22.75 -15.63 11.56
CA GLY A 1017 -21.50 -16.33 11.88
C GLY A 1017 -20.90 -17.13 10.72
N PRO A 1018 -19.66 -17.64 10.85
CA PRO A 1018 -18.91 -18.27 9.76
C PRO A 1018 -19.51 -19.58 9.24
N ASN A 1019 -20.43 -20.19 10.01
CA ASN A 1019 -21.17 -21.40 9.65
C ASN A 1019 -22.66 -21.13 9.32
N ALA A 1020 -23.02 -19.90 8.94
CA ALA A 1020 -24.39 -19.54 8.53
C ALA A 1020 -24.93 -20.40 7.37
N ARG A 1021 -24.01 -20.88 6.53
CA ARG A 1021 -24.23 -21.98 5.58
C ARG A 1021 -23.20 -23.06 5.89
N PHE A 1022 -23.61 -24.32 5.87
CA PHE A 1022 -22.72 -25.45 6.12
C PHE A 1022 -23.03 -26.63 5.20
N GLY A 1023 -22.03 -27.47 5.00
CA GLY A 1023 -22.09 -28.71 4.25
C GLY A 1023 -22.14 -29.93 5.18
N TYR A 1024 -22.78 -31.00 4.73
CA TYR A 1024 -22.76 -32.30 5.40
C TYR A 1024 -22.80 -33.44 4.35
N PRO A 1025 -22.14 -34.60 4.55
CA PRO A 1025 -22.24 -35.71 3.60
C PRO A 1025 -23.67 -36.25 3.47
N LEU A 1026 -24.15 -36.48 2.25
CA LEU A 1026 -25.49 -37.04 2.05
C LEU A 1026 -25.58 -38.45 2.66
N GLN A 1027 -24.61 -39.32 2.44
CA GLN A 1027 -24.60 -40.69 2.94
C GLN A 1027 -23.32 -40.99 3.71
N GLY A 1028 -23.42 -41.87 4.70
CA GLY A 1028 -22.27 -42.39 5.47
C GLY A 1028 -21.82 -41.52 6.64
N GLY A 1029 -22.56 -40.46 6.98
CA GLY A 1029 -22.21 -39.54 8.06
C GLY A 1029 -20.88 -38.81 7.82
N PHE A 1030 -20.34 -38.18 8.86
CA PHE A 1030 -19.05 -37.46 8.74
C PHE A 1030 -17.87 -38.41 8.47
N GLN A 1031 -18.01 -39.71 8.78
CA GLN A 1031 -17.08 -40.78 8.39
C GLN A 1031 -16.83 -40.81 6.86
N ALA A 1032 -17.83 -40.50 6.03
CA ALA A 1032 -17.69 -40.51 4.58
C ALA A 1032 -16.62 -39.53 4.10
N LEU A 1033 -16.52 -38.34 4.73
CA LEU A 1033 -15.49 -37.36 4.43
C LEU A 1033 -14.09 -37.88 4.78
N MET A 1034 -13.96 -38.59 5.90
CA MET A 1034 -12.69 -39.18 6.33
C MET A 1034 -12.26 -40.32 5.40
N ASN A 1035 -13.20 -41.18 5.01
CA ASN A 1035 -12.96 -42.26 4.06
C ASN A 1035 -12.59 -41.75 2.66
N GLY A 1036 -13.12 -40.58 2.28
CA GLY A 1036 -12.80 -39.92 1.02
C GLY A 1036 -11.31 -39.65 0.82
N PHE A 1037 -10.50 -39.59 1.88
CA PHE A 1037 -9.05 -39.43 1.76
C PHE A 1037 -8.35 -40.70 1.27
N LEU A 1038 -8.88 -41.88 1.58
CA LEU A 1038 -8.19 -43.16 1.38
C LEU A 1038 -7.77 -43.42 -0.07
N PRO A 1039 -8.62 -43.14 -1.10
CA PRO A 1039 -8.23 -43.34 -2.50
C PRO A 1039 -7.12 -42.39 -2.98
N HIS A 1040 -6.87 -41.30 -2.26
CA HIS A 1040 -5.93 -40.26 -2.66
C HIS A 1040 -4.61 -40.28 -1.87
N ILE A 1041 -4.52 -41.07 -0.81
CA ILE A 1041 -3.28 -41.22 -0.03
C ILE A 1041 -2.35 -42.20 -0.76
N LYS A 1042 -1.18 -41.70 -1.16
CA LYS A 1042 -0.13 -42.50 -1.81
C LYS A 1042 0.80 -43.21 -0.83
N GLY A 1043 0.80 -42.79 0.45
CA GLY A 1043 1.57 -43.39 1.53
C GLY A 1043 0.93 -44.67 2.10
N ARG A 1044 1.61 -45.33 3.03
CA ARG A 1044 1.10 -46.52 3.73
C ARG A 1044 0.17 -46.09 4.86
N ILE A 1045 -0.98 -46.75 4.99
CA ILE A 1045 -1.90 -46.56 6.12
C ILE A 1045 -2.08 -47.90 6.83
N GLU A 1046 -1.93 -47.91 8.15
CA GLU A 1046 -2.17 -49.08 8.98
C GLU A 1046 -3.17 -48.78 10.09
N THR A 1047 -4.28 -49.52 10.09
CA THR A 1047 -5.28 -49.53 11.16
C THR A 1047 -5.01 -50.69 12.14
N GLY A 1048 -5.55 -50.60 13.36
CA GLY A 1048 -5.23 -51.55 14.44
C GLY A 1048 -3.79 -51.45 14.98
N ALA A 1049 -3.06 -50.39 14.61
CA ALA A 1049 -1.68 -50.13 15.01
C ALA A 1049 -1.63 -49.29 16.30
N GLU A 1050 -1.84 -49.93 17.45
CA GLU A 1050 -1.79 -49.24 18.74
C GLU A 1050 -0.34 -48.97 19.18
N VAL A 1051 0.03 -47.70 19.34
CA VAL A 1051 1.33 -47.30 19.89
C VAL A 1051 1.38 -47.59 21.39
N SER A 1052 2.32 -48.43 21.81
CA SER A 1052 2.52 -48.81 23.22
C SER A 1052 3.63 -48.00 23.89
N LYS A 1053 4.69 -47.64 23.15
CA LYS A 1053 5.85 -46.90 23.66
C LYS A 1053 6.52 -46.08 22.57
N ILE A 1054 7.06 -44.91 22.93
CA ILE A 1054 7.89 -44.08 22.03
C ILE A 1054 9.24 -43.86 22.69
N TYR A 1055 10.33 -44.22 22.01
CA TYR A 1055 11.70 -43.95 22.41
C TYR A 1055 12.20 -42.74 21.63
N ALA A 1056 11.98 -41.55 22.16
CA ALA A 1056 12.27 -40.27 21.50
C ALA A 1056 13.77 -40.09 21.26
N ASN A 1057 14.64 -40.56 22.16
CA ASN A 1057 16.09 -40.49 21.97
C ASN A 1057 16.60 -41.42 20.85
N GLN A 1058 15.89 -42.52 20.61
CA GLN A 1058 16.28 -43.52 19.61
C GLN A 1058 15.53 -43.34 18.28
N HIS A 1059 14.56 -42.43 18.24
CA HIS A 1059 13.63 -42.23 17.15
C HIS A 1059 12.86 -43.50 16.77
N ILE A 1060 12.34 -44.22 17.77
CA ILE A 1060 11.59 -45.49 17.58
C ILE A 1060 10.18 -45.38 18.18
N VAL A 1061 9.18 -45.86 17.45
CA VAL A 1061 7.81 -46.10 17.93
C VAL A 1061 7.56 -47.61 17.99
N ALA A 1062 7.14 -48.11 19.15
CA ALA A 1062 6.77 -49.51 19.34
C ALA A 1062 5.26 -49.67 19.43
N LEU A 1063 4.73 -50.70 18.76
CA LEU A 1063 3.32 -51.05 18.78
C LEU A 1063 3.00 -52.11 19.85
N ALA A 1064 1.73 -52.22 20.22
CA ALA A 1064 1.25 -53.20 21.20
C ALA A 1064 1.42 -54.65 20.72
N ASP A 1065 1.43 -54.88 19.41
CA ASP A 1065 1.68 -56.20 18.80
C ASP A 1065 3.17 -56.56 18.64
N GLY A 1066 4.06 -55.69 19.09
CA GLY A 1066 5.52 -55.89 19.10
C GLY A 1066 6.26 -55.36 17.86
N ARG A 1067 5.57 -54.85 16.84
CA ARG A 1067 6.23 -54.18 15.70
C ARG A 1067 6.89 -52.86 16.13
N GLN A 1068 7.97 -52.49 15.45
CA GLN A 1068 8.72 -51.26 15.73
C GLN A 1068 9.02 -50.48 14.46
N TYR A 1069 8.86 -49.16 14.52
CA TYR A 1069 9.14 -48.24 13.42
C TYR A 1069 10.20 -47.24 13.86
N ARG A 1070 11.32 -47.19 13.16
CA ARG A 1070 12.31 -46.11 13.28
C ARG A 1070 11.88 -44.98 12.35
N TYR A 1071 11.91 -43.74 12.81
CA TYR A 1071 11.53 -42.58 12.00
C TYR A 1071 12.68 -41.59 11.83
N GLU A 1072 12.78 -40.98 10.66
CA GLU A 1072 13.62 -39.77 10.48
C GLU A 1072 12.89 -38.54 11.02
N ARG A 1073 11.61 -38.41 10.65
CA ARG A 1073 10.70 -37.36 11.11
C ARG A 1073 9.37 -37.97 11.53
N MET A 1074 8.75 -37.41 12.55
CA MET A 1074 7.43 -37.85 13.01
C MET A 1074 6.46 -36.69 13.03
N ILE A 1075 5.26 -36.88 12.48
CA ILE A 1075 4.12 -35.98 12.68
C ILE A 1075 3.19 -36.65 13.69
N SER A 1076 3.07 -36.07 14.88
CA SER A 1076 2.13 -36.55 15.88
C SER A 1076 0.83 -35.77 15.79
N THR A 1077 -0.28 -36.49 15.70
CA THR A 1077 -1.63 -35.96 15.92
C THR A 1077 -2.26 -36.47 17.23
N LEU A 1078 -1.48 -37.22 18.01
CA LEU A 1078 -1.90 -37.75 19.31
C LEU A 1078 -2.15 -36.64 20.33
N VAL A 1079 -2.96 -36.97 21.33
CA VAL A 1079 -3.23 -36.11 22.49
C VAL A 1079 -1.92 -35.82 23.22
N LEU A 1080 -1.56 -34.55 23.38
CA LEU A 1080 -0.22 -34.13 23.79
C LEU A 1080 0.24 -34.71 25.16
N PRO A 1081 -0.57 -34.71 26.24
CA PRO A 1081 -0.23 -35.41 27.48
C PRO A 1081 -0.01 -36.93 27.32
N GLU A 1082 -0.79 -37.58 26.45
CA GLU A 1082 -0.67 -39.02 26.18
C GLU A 1082 0.60 -39.32 25.38
N LEU A 1083 0.94 -38.48 24.40
CA LEU A 1083 2.20 -38.56 23.67
C LEU A 1083 3.40 -38.54 24.63
N ILE A 1084 3.38 -37.60 25.58
CA ILE A 1084 4.41 -37.49 26.62
C ILE A 1084 4.40 -38.69 27.58
N ARG A 1085 3.22 -39.22 27.93
CA ARG A 1085 3.10 -40.44 28.73
C ARG A 1085 3.70 -41.66 28.04
N LEU A 1086 3.49 -41.82 26.73
CA LEU A 1086 4.04 -42.90 25.92
C LEU A 1086 5.58 -42.87 25.88
N MET A 1087 6.20 -41.69 26.01
CA MET A 1087 7.65 -41.53 26.08
C MET A 1087 8.22 -41.86 27.47
N GLY A 1088 7.47 -41.58 28.54
CA GLY A 1088 7.82 -41.98 29.91
C GLY A 1088 9.08 -41.28 30.43
N ASP A 1089 10.04 -42.04 30.99
CA ASP A 1089 11.17 -41.49 31.73
C ASP A 1089 12.21 -40.75 30.87
N GLU A 1090 12.21 -40.95 29.53
CA GLU A 1090 13.06 -40.18 28.60
C GLU A 1090 12.69 -38.69 28.57
N VAL A 1091 11.47 -38.34 28.98
CA VAL A 1091 10.98 -36.96 28.97
C VAL A 1091 11.51 -36.22 30.21
N PRO A 1092 12.11 -35.03 30.09
CA PRO A 1092 12.57 -34.25 31.23
C PRO A 1092 11.46 -33.93 32.26
N PRO A 1093 11.77 -33.84 33.57
CA PRO A 1093 10.77 -33.57 34.62
C PRO A 1093 9.91 -32.33 34.37
N GLU A 1094 10.48 -31.27 33.83
CA GLU A 1094 9.81 -30.01 33.49
C GLU A 1094 8.80 -30.19 32.34
N VAL A 1095 9.13 -30.98 31.32
CA VAL A 1095 8.22 -31.30 30.21
C VAL A 1095 7.08 -32.19 30.70
N ARG A 1096 7.36 -33.16 31.59
CA ARG A 1096 6.32 -33.98 32.23
C ARG A 1096 5.39 -33.14 33.11
N LYS A 1097 5.94 -32.13 33.82
CA LYS A 1097 5.15 -31.19 34.63
C LYS A 1097 4.27 -30.32 33.74
N ALA A 1098 4.81 -29.78 32.65
CA ALA A 1098 4.08 -29.00 31.67
C ALA A 1098 2.92 -29.81 31.06
N ALA A 1099 3.18 -31.06 30.67
CA ALA A 1099 2.16 -31.95 30.10
C ALA A 1099 1.01 -32.25 31.09
N LYS A 1100 1.32 -32.45 32.38
CA LYS A 1100 0.31 -32.61 33.44
C LYS A 1100 -0.49 -31.34 33.72
N GLY A 1101 0.04 -30.17 33.39
CA GLY A 1101 -0.61 -28.87 33.56
C GLY A 1101 -1.63 -28.53 32.45
N LEU A 1102 -1.72 -29.34 31.39
CA LEU A 1102 -2.65 -29.11 30.29
C LEU A 1102 -4.06 -29.61 30.65
N ARG A 1103 -5.04 -28.71 30.71
CA ARG A 1103 -6.43 -29.00 31.08
C ARG A 1103 -7.32 -29.19 29.85
N HIS A 1104 -8.35 -30.03 30.00
CA HIS A 1104 -9.36 -30.30 28.97
C HIS A 1104 -10.74 -30.57 29.59
N VAL A 1105 -11.76 -30.54 28.73
CA VAL A 1105 -13.12 -30.99 29.01
C VAL A 1105 -13.37 -32.29 28.24
N SER A 1106 -14.11 -33.19 28.86
CA SER A 1106 -14.59 -34.42 28.23
C SER A 1106 -16.07 -34.28 27.86
N VAL A 1107 -16.52 -34.98 26.82
CA VAL A 1107 -17.93 -34.98 26.41
C VAL A 1107 -18.44 -36.41 26.30
N ARG A 1108 -19.57 -36.67 26.94
CA ARG A 1108 -20.36 -37.89 26.74
C ARG A 1108 -21.51 -37.57 25.79
N CYS A 1109 -21.62 -38.31 24.69
CA CYS A 1109 -22.73 -38.23 23.76
C CYS A 1109 -23.72 -39.35 24.06
N VAL A 1110 -25.00 -39.00 24.22
CA VAL A 1110 -26.11 -39.95 24.25
C VAL A 1110 -26.86 -39.82 22.93
N ASN A 1111 -26.84 -40.86 22.12
CA ASN A 1111 -27.49 -40.89 20.82
C ASN A 1111 -28.85 -41.57 20.95
N LEU A 1112 -29.90 -40.95 20.42
CA LEU A 1112 -31.27 -41.44 20.47
C LEU A 1112 -31.85 -41.50 19.05
N GLY A 1113 -32.32 -42.69 18.64
CA GLY A 1113 -33.10 -42.88 17.42
C GLY A 1113 -34.58 -42.92 17.76
N ILE A 1114 -35.35 -41.95 17.29
CA ILE A 1114 -36.75 -41.76 17.63
C ILE A 1114 -37.64 -42.21 16.48
N GLY A 1115 -38.68 -43.00 16.76
CA GLY A 1115 -39.66 -43.51 15.80
C GLY A 1115 -40.69 -42.48 15.32
N ARG A 1116 -40.24 -41.23 15.14
CA ARG A 1116 -41.02 -40.13 14.57
C ARG A 1116 -40.10 -39.23 13.76
N ASP A 1117 -40.51 -38.90 12.54
CA ASP A 1117 -39.83 -37.93 11.70
C ASP A 1117 -40.17 -36.48 12.10
N ASN A 1118 -39.48 -35.51 11.51
CA ASN A 1118 -39.78 -34.09 11.66
C ASN A 1118 -39.94 -33.62 13.13
N LEU A 1119 -39.08 -34.12 14.03
CA LEU A 1119 -39.11 -33.75 15.46
C LEU A 1119 -39.01 -32.23 15.65
N THR A 1120 -38.20 -31.60 14.81
CA THR A 1120 -37.93 -30.16 14.76
C THR A 1120 -37.29 -29.83 13.41
N ASP A 1121 -37.33 -28.57 13.00
CA ASP A 1121 -36.63 -28.02 11.84
C ASP A 1121 -35.17 -27.63 12.13
N LYS A 1122 -34.74 -27.74 13.38
CA LYS A 1122 -33.47 -27.23 13.89
C LYS A 1122 -32.35 -28.23 13.66
N HIS A 1123 -31.17 -27.73 13.27
CA HIS A 1123 -29.97 -28.55 13.15
C HIS A 1123 -29.31 -28.80 14.51
N TRP A 1124 -29.20 -27.78 15.35
CA TRP A 1124 -28.75 -27.93 16.73
C TRP A 1124 -29.30 -26.87 17.67
N ILE A 1125 -29.35 -27.22 18.95
CA ILE A 1125 -29.97 -26.43 20.01
C ILE A 1125 -29.03 -26.36 21.21
N TYR A 1126 -28.77 -25.15 21.69
CA TYR A 1126 -27.99 -24.89 22.91
C TYR A 1126 -28.90 -24.79 24.13
N TYR A 1127 -28.57 -25.49 25.21
CA TYR A 1127 -29.38 -25.55 26.43
C TYR A 1127 -28.64 -24.92 27.62
N ALA A 1128 -29.04 -23.70 27.98
CA ALA A 1128 -28.55 -23.01 29.17
C ALA A 1128 -29.31 -23.40 30.46
N SER A 1129 -30.45 -24.09 30.34
CA SER A 1129 -31.35 -24.49 31.43
C SER A 1129 -30.76 -25.57 32.36
N LYS A 1130 -31.54 -26.17 33.25
CA LYS A 1130 -31.06 -27.19 34.21
C LYS A 1130 -30.78 -28.59 33.62
N THR A 1131 -30.95 -28.77 32.30
CA THR A 1131 -30.66 -30.05 31.64
C THR A 1131 -29.22 -30.49 31.83
N VAL A 1132 -28.99 -31.81 31.82
CA VAL A 1132 -27.68 -32.46 31.85
C VAL A 1132 -26.89 -32.19 30.58
N PHE A 1133 -27.55 -32.21 29.42
CA PHE A 1133 -26.95 -31.86 28.14
C PHE A 1133 -26.85 -30.35 27.96
N HIS A 1134 -25.77 -29.91 27.32
CA HIS A 1134 -25.55 -28.52 26.96
C HIS A 1134 -25.93 -28.24 25.51
N ARG A 1135 -25.94 -29.28 24.66
CA ARG A 1135 -26.29 -29.18 23.25
C ARG A 1135 -27.01 -30.43 22.77
N ILE A 1136 -27.98 -30.27 21.90
CA ILE A 1136 -28.53 -31.35 21.07
C ILE A 1136 -28.18 -31.06 19.61
N PHE A 1137 -27.68 -32.07 18.90
CA PHE A 1137 -27.51 -32.06 17.45
C PHE A 1137 -28.51 -33.02 16.81
N VAL A 1138 -29.29 -32.55 15.84
CA VAL A 1138 -30.35 -33.34 15.18
C VAL A 1138 -29.78 -33.89 13.88
N GLN A 1139 -29.18 -35.07 13.95
CA GLN A 1139 -28.44 -35.68 12.85
C GLN A 1139 -29.33 -35.93 11.63
N GLY A 1140 -30.61 -36.28 11.83
CA GLY A 1140 -31.57 -36.49 10.75
C GLY A 1140 -31.82 -35.24 9.88
N ASN A 1141 -31.62 -34.03 10.44
CA ASN A 1141 -31.73 -32.77 9.70
C ASN A 1141 -30.42 -32.39 9.01
N ALA A 1142 -29.28 -32.97 9.40
CA ALA A 1142 -28.02 -32.80 8.69
C ALA A 1142 -27.99 -33.60 7.38
N SER A 1143 -28.59 -34.79 7.38
CA SER A 1143 -28.89 -35.55 6.18
C SER A 1143 -30.08 -36.49 6.39
N PRO A 1144 -31.03 -36.58 5.43
CA PRO A 1144 -32.14 -37.51 5.50
C PRO A 1144 -31.72 -38.99 5.49
N PHE A 1145 -30.50 -39.31 5.03
CA PHE A 1145 -30.00 -40.68 5.00
C PHE A 1145 -29.31 -41.12 6.30
N CYS A 1146 -29.24 -40.23 7.31
CA CYS A 1146 -28.72 -40.60 8.63
C CYS A 1146 -29.76 -41.33 9.50
N SER A 1147 -31.03 -41.37 9.10
CA SER A 1147 -32.12 -42.02 9.85
C SER A 1147 -32.95 -42.91 8.92
N PRO A 1148 -33.49 -44.05 9.41
CA PRO A 1148 -34.50 -44.81 8.68
C PRO A 1148 -35.74 -43.97 8.33
N PRO A 1149 -36.45 -44.26 7.23
CA PRO A 1149 -37.68 -43.55 6.88
C PRO A 1149 -38.71 -43.54 8.03
N GLY A 1150 -39.34 -42.39 8.27
CA GLY A 1150 -40.32 -42.20 9.36
C GLY A 1150 -39.71 -42.05 10.76
N SER A 1151 -38.39 -41.86 10.87
CA SER A 1151 -37.67 -41.74 12.14
C SER A 1151 -36.66 -40.59 12.10
N CYS A 1152 -36.16 -40.17 13.26
CA CYS A 1152 -35.18 -39.09 13.38
C CYS A 1152 -34.15 -39.39 14.49
N GLY A 1153 -32.87 -39.27 14.16
CA GLY A 1153 -31.76 -39.39 15.11
C GLY A 1153 -31.35 -38.04 15.71
N LEU A 1154 -31.10 -37.99 17.01
CA LEU A 1154 -30.51 -36.86 17.71
C LEU A 1154 -29.42 -37.30 18.71
N THR A 1155 -28.49 -36.39 19.01
CA THR A 1155 -27.39 -36.61 19.94
C THR A 1155 -27.41 -35.55 21.04
N CYS A 1156 -27.55 -35.98 22.29
CA CYS A 1156 -27.38 -35.13 23.47
C CYS A 1156 -25.90 -35.11 23.86
N GLU A 1157 -25.30 -33.92 23.94
CA GLU A 1157 -23.90 -33.74 24.34
C GLU A 1157 -23.81 -33.26 25.80
N ILE A 1158 -23.05 -33.98 26.62
CA ILE A 1158 -22.88 -33.74 28.06
C ILE A 1158 -21.41 -33.53 28.39
N SER A 1159 -21.03 -32.29 28.74
CA SER A 1159 -19.67 -32.01 29.21
C SER A 1159 -19.46 -32.46 30.66
N TYR A 1160 -18.34 -33.13 30.89
CA TYR A 1160 -17.86 -33.54 32.21
C TYR A 1160 -16.35 -33.33 32.37
N SER A 1161 -15.93 -33.24 33.62
CA SER A 1161 -14.52 -33.12 34.03
C SER A 1161 -14.37 -33.66 35.46
N PRO A 1162 -13.15 -33.75 36.00
CA PRO A 1162 -12.97 -34.07 37.42
C PRO A 1162 -13.72 -33.09 38.36
N ASP A 1163 -13.84 -31.82 37.98
CA ASP A 1163 -14.51 -30.77 38.76
C ASP A 1163 -16.05 -30.81 38.59
N LYS A 1164 -16.53 -31.36 37.48
CA LYS A 1164 -17.97 -31.59 37.19
C LYS A 1164 -18.15 -33.01 36.66
N PRO A 1165 -18.16 -34.03 37.52
CA PRO A 1165 -18.32 -35.41 37.09
C PRO A 1165 -19.71 -35.64 36.50
N LEU A 1166 -19.86 -36.69 35.69
CA LEU A 1166 -21.16 -37.13 35.21
C LEU A 1166 -22.05 -37.48 36.42
N PRO A 1167 -23.30 -37.00 36.47
CA PRO A 1167 -24.18 -37.25 37.61
C PRO A 1167 -24.63 -38.73 37.67
N VAL A 1168 -24.70 -39.38 36.51
CA VAL A 1168 -25.03 -40.79 36.29
C VAL A 1168 -24.33 -41.25 35.00
N ASP A 1169 -24.14 -42.55 34.82
CA ASP A 1169 -23.52 -43.15 33.62
C ASP A 1169 -24.35 -44.35 33.11
N GLY A 1170 -24.03 -44.87 31.93
CA GLY A 1170 -24.68 -46.04 31.35
C GLY A 1170 -26.17 -45.80 31.08
N GLN A 1171 -27.00 -46.82 31.29
CA GLN A 1171 -28.44 -46.73 31.04
C GLN A 1171 -29.11 -45.60 31.82
N ALA A 1172 -28.68 -45.30 33.04
CA ALA A 1172 -29.25 -44.22 33.85
C ALA A 1172 -29.03 -42.82 33.22
N LEU A 1173 -27.92 -42.61 32.50
CA LEU A 1173 -27.69 -41.38 31.75
C LEU A 1173 -28.57 -41.30 30.51
N ILE A 1174 -28.79 -42.42 29.82
CA ILE A 1174 -29.72 -42.51 28.69
C ILE A 1174 -31.14 -42.15 29.15
N ASP A 1175 -31.63 -42.80 30.21
CA ASP A 1175 -32.96 -42.58 30.76
C ASP A 1175 -33.16 -41.12 31.19
N ARG A 1176 -32.12 -40.52 31.79
CA ARG A 1176 -32.13 -39.11 32.14
C ARG A 1176 -32.19 -38.19 30.92
N CYS A 1177 -31.43 -38.47 29.87
CA CYS A 1177 -31.49 -37.68 28.63
C CYS A 1177 -32.86 -37.78 27.97
N ILE A 1178 -33.46 -38.97 27.91
CA ILE A 1178 -34.83 -39.17 27.39
C ILE A 1178 -35.83 -38.34 28.20
N LYS A 1179 -35.78 -38.45 29.53
CA LYS A 1179 -36.65 -37.68 30.42
C LYS A 1179 -36.53 -36.18 30.20
N GLU A 1180 -35.31 -35.65 30.15
CA GLU A 1180 -35.08 -34.22 29.96
C GLU A 1180 -35.38 -33.74 28.51
N CYS A 1181 -35.29 -34.63 27.51
CA CYS A 1181 -35.79 -34.36 26.17
C CYS A 1181 -37.33 -34.23 26.15
N ILE A 1182 -38.04 -35.06 26.92
CA ILE A 1182 -39.50 -34.92 27.10
C ILE A 1182 -39.83 -33.61 27.82
N GLU A 1183 -39.13 -33.30 28.90
CA GLU A 1183 -39.36 -32.07 29.69
C GLU A 1183 -39.04 -30.78 28.92
N SER A 1184 -38.09 -30.83 27.98
CA SER A 1184 -37.79 -29.70 27.07
C SER A 1184 -38.68 -29.64 25.83
N GLY A 1185 -39.55 -30.63 25.64
CA GLY A 1185 -40.52 -30.70 24.56
C GLY A 1185 -39.92 -31.02 23.18
N ILE A 1186 -38.68 -31.52 23.11
CA ILE A 1186 -38.10 -31.96 21.81
C ILE A 1186 -38.66 -33.32 21.37
N ILE A 1187 -39.07 -34.16 22.33
CA ILE A 1187 -39.82 -35.41 22.10
C ILE A 1187 -40.99 -35.49 23.10
N SER A 1188 -41.95 -36.37 22.84
CA SER A 1188 -43.10 -36.66 23.70
C SER A 1188 -42.92 -38.00 24.43
N ALA A 1189 -43.76 -38.28 25.42
CA ALA A 1189 -43.72 -39.57 26.14
C ALA A 1189 -44.23 -40.73 25.27
N GLU A 1190 -44.97 -40.41 24.21
CA GLU A 1190 -45.54 -41.34 23.23
C GLU A 1190 -44.55 -41.69 22.11
N ASP A 1191 -43.44 -40.96 21.99
CA ASP A 1191 -42.42 -41.21 20.96
C ASP A 1191 -41.64 -42.50 21.26
N GLU A 1192 -41.61 -43.43 20.30
CA GLU A 1192 -40.85 -44.68 20.43
C GLU A 1192 -39.34 -44.43 20.36
N ILE A 1193 -38.58 -44.94 21.33
CA ILE A 1193 -37.11 -44.96 21.29
C ILE A 1193 -36.66 -46.26 20.61
N ILE A 1194 -36.32 -46.18 19.32
CA ILE A 1194 -35.89 -47.34 18.50
C ILE A 1194 -34.49 -47.79 18.93
N THR A 1195 -33.57 -46.84 19.12
CA THR A 1195 -32.22 -47.15 19.60
C THR A 1195 -31.70 -46.06 20.53
N ALA A 1196 -30.84 -46.47 21.45
CA ALA A 1196 -30.12 -45.57 22.34
C ALA A 1196 -28.72 -46.12 22.63
N ASN A 1197 -27.70 -45.31 22.46
CA ASN A 1197 -26.32 -45.69 22.74
C ASN A 1197 -25.50 -44.49 23.26
N GLN A 1198 -24.23 -44.76 23.60
CA GLN A 1198 -23.32 -43.76 24.13
C GLN A 1198 -21.97 -43.78 23.44
N ILE A 1199 -21.41 -42.59 23.25
CA ILE A 1199 -20.05 -42.38 22.75
C ILE A 1199 -19.32 -41.47 23.72
N ASP A 1200 -18.14 -41.90 24.17
CA ASP A 1200 -17.29 -41.12 25.07
C ASP A 1200 -16.18 -40.40 24.29
N ILE A 1201 -15.96 -39.12 24.61
CA ILE A 1201 -14.91 -38.27 24.05
C ILE A 1201 -14.09 -37.71 25.22
N PRO A 1202 -13.03 -38.43 25.66
CA PRO A 1202 -12.24 -38.05 26.84
C PRO A 1202 -11.52 -36.71 26.68
N TYR A 1203 -11.11 -36.37 25.46
CA TYR A 1203 -10.52 -35.07 25.14
C TYR A 1203 -11.45 -34.42 24.12
N ALA A 1204 -12.43 -33.64 24.59
CA ALA A 1204 -13.35 -32.93 23.72
C ALA A 1204 -12.85 -31.52 23.47
N TYR A 1205 -12.73 -30.69 24.52
CA TYR A 1205 -12.31 -29.29 24.39
C TYR A 1205 -11.03 -29.01 25.17
N VAL A 1206 -10.09 -28.30 24.57
CA VAL A 1206 -8.90 -27.80 25.27
C VAL A 1206 -9.29 -26.55 26.09
N ILE A 1207 -8.77 -26.44 27.30
CA ILE A 1207 -9.02 -25.27 28.17
C ILE A 1207 -7.90 -24.25 27.94
N TYR A 1208 -8.29 -23.01 27.65
CA TYR A 1208 -7.37 -21.88 27.53
C TYR A 1208 -7.25 -21.21 28.90
N ASP A 1209 -6.38 -21.77 29.74
CA ASP A 1209 -5.92 -21.12 30.97
C ASP A 1209 -4.61 -20.37 30.73
N GLN A 1210 -4.21 -19.55 31.71
CA GLN A 1210 -3.02 -18.71 31.62
C GLN A 1210 -1.70 -19.50 31.51
N SER A 1211 -1.66 -20.76 31.95
CA SER A 1211 -0.46 -21.60 31.91
C SER A 1211 -0.35 -22.44 30.64
N ARG A 1212 -1.44 -22.58 29.88
CA ARG A 1212 -1.53 -23.37 28.64
C ARG A 1212 -0.39 -23.05 27.67
N LYS A 1213 -0.23 -21.78 27.30
CA LYS A 1213 0.74 -21.35 26.28
C LYS A 1213 2.16 -21.74 26.66
N GLU A 1214 2.57 -21.46 27.89
CA GLU A 1214 3.91 -21.81 28.40
C GLU A 1214 4.12 -23.33 28.45
N ASN A 1215 3.11 -24.08 28.91
CA ASN A 1215 3.15 -25.54 28.95
C ASN A 1215 3.33 -26.15 27.55
N VAL A 1216 2.54 -25.68 26.56
CA VAL A 1216 2.62 -26.16 25.17
C VAL A 1216 3.98 -25.82 24.55
N GLU A 1217 4.49 -24.60 24.73
CA GLU A 1217 5.81 -24.21 24.21
C GLU A 1217 6.94 -25.05 24.81
N THR A 1218 6.88 -25.31 26.12
CA THR A 1218 7.87 -26.15 26.82
C THR A 1218 7.91 -27.56 26.21
N ILE A 1219 6.75 -28.15 25.96
CA ILE A 1219 6.66 -29.49 25.36
C ILE A 1219 7.10 -29.47 23.90
N ARG A 1220 6.64 -28.49 23.10
CA ARG A 1220 6.93 -28.37 21.68
C ARG A 1220 8.44 -28.23 21.43
N LYS A 1221 9.13 -27.38 22.18
CA LYS A 1221 10.57 -27.18 22.06
C LYS A 1221 11.34 -28.48 22.26
N TRP A 1222 10.96 -29.27 23.26
CA TRP A 1222 11.60 -30.55 23.52
C TRP A 1222 11.32 -31.57 22.41
N LEU A 1223 10.07 -31.71 21.97
CA LEU A 1223 9.68 -32.66 20.91
C LEU A 1223 10.36 -32.35 19.57
N LEU A 1224 10.55 -31.07 19.24
CA LEU A 1224 11.26 -30.66 18.02
C LEU A 1224 12.72 -31.13 17.98
N LEU A 1225 13.41 -31.20 19.13
CA LEU A 1225 14.78 -31.73 19.22
C LEU A 1225 14.86 -33.22 18.82
N HIS A 1226 13.77 -33.95 18.97
CA HIS A 1226 13.65 -35.37 18.62
C HIS A 1226 13.02 -35.60 17.24
N GLY A 1227 12.94 -34.56 16.40
CA GLY A 1227 12.36 -34.67 15.05
C GLY A 1227 10.84 -34.85 15.03
N ILE A 1228 10.15 -34.52 16.12
CA ILE A 1228 8.70 -34.70 16.27
C ILE A 1228 7.99 -33.35 16.06
N THR A 1229 7.14 -33.31 15.06
CA THR A 1229 6.29 -32.14 14.72
C THR A 1229 4.88 -32.38 15.25
N LEU A 1230 4.35 -31.45 16.02
CA LEU A 1230 2.97 -31.49 16.52
C LEU A 1230 2.02 -30.93 15.46
N ALA A 1231 0.89 -31.59 15.27
CA ALA A 1231 -0.15 -31.12 14.35
C ALA A 1231 -1.55 -31.49 14.84
N GLY A 1232 -2.50 -30.56 14.76
CA GLY A 1232 -3.91 -30.82 14.99
C GLY A 1232 -4.37 -30.56 16.43
N ARG A 1233 -5.70 -30.63 16.62
CA ARG A 1233 -6.44 -30.15 17.80
C ARG A 1233 -5.77 -30.49 19.14
N TYR A 1234 -5.49 -31.77 19.37
CA TYR A 1234 -4.98 -32.24 20.67
C TYR A 1234 -3.46 -32.38 20.72
N SER A 1235 -2.77 -32.33 19.58
CA SER A 1235 -1.31 -32.37 19.59
C SER A 1235 -0.72 -30.98 19.73
N GLU A 1236 -1.33 -29.97 19.12
CA GLU A 1236 -0.96 -28.55 19.31
C GLU A 1236 -1.66 -27.92 20.51
N TRP A 1237 -2.60 -28.64 21.10
CA TRP A 1237 -3.43 -28.21 22.23
C TRP A 1237 -4.20 -26.91 21.93
N GLU A 1238 -4.78 -26.85 20.74
CA GLU A 1238 -5.55 -25.72 20.21
C GLU A 1238 -6.99 -26.14 19.93
N TYR A 1239 -7.95 -25.22 19.99
CA TYR A 1239 -9.32 -25.51 19.61
C TYR A 1239 -9.45 -25.42 18.09
N TYR A 1240 -9.60 -26.56 17.40
CA TYR A 1240 -9.74 -26.64 15.93
C TYR A 1240 -11.09 -27.19 15.48
N ASN A 1241 -11.63 -26.67 14.39
CA ASN A 1241 -12.66 -27.35 13.60
C ASN A 1241 -11.99 -28.27 12.56
N SER A 1242 -12.76 -29.03 11.79
CA SER A 1242 -12.22 -29.99 10.80
C SER A 1242 -11.40 -29.34 9.69
N ASP A 1243 -11.78 -28.14 9.23
CA ASP A 1243 -11.03 -27.37 8.23
C ASP A 1243 -9.63 -26.98 8.74
N HIS A 1244 -9.54 -26.44 9.95
CA HIS A 1244 -8.27 -26.13 10.62
C HIS A 1244 -7.44 -27.40 10.83
N ALA A 1245 -8.08 -28.53 11.13
CA ALA A 1245 -7.39 -29.81 11.26
C ALA A 1245 -6.78 -30.27 9.94
N PHE A 1246 -7.46 -30.07 8.80
CA PHE A 1246 -6.91 -30.37 7.46
C PHE A 1246 -5.71 -29.47 7.15
N ILE A 1247 -5.84 -28.16 7.38
CA ILE A 1247 -4.76 -27.19 7.18
C ILE A 1247 -3.54 -27.54 8.05
N ALA A 1248 -3.76 -27.89 9.33
CA ALA A 1248 -2.68 -28.29 10.23
C ALA A 1248 -1.92 -29.52 9.70
N GLY A 1249 -2.61 -30.46 9.04
CA GLY A 1249 -1.98 -31.61 8.39
C GLY A 1249 -1.05 -31.20 7.23
N LYS A 1250 -1.54 -30.33 6.34
CA LYS A 1250 -0.77 -29.74 5.23
C LYS A 1250 0.48 -29.00 5.74
N VAL A 1251 0.29 -28.08 6.69
CA VAL A 1251 1.36 -27.26 7.27
C VAL A 1251 2.42 -28.12 7.98
N ALA A 1252 2.02 -29.21 8.64
CA ALA A 1252 2.97 -30.12 9.27
C ALA A 1252 3.88 -30.81 8.24
N VAL A 1253 3.34 -31.20 7.09
CA VAL A 1253 4.12 -31.79 5.98
C VAL A 1253 5.10 -30.77 5.41
N GLU A 1254 4.66 -29.54 5.19
CA GLU A 1254 5.51 -28.44 4.69
C GLU A 1254 6.69 -28.19 5.64
N LYS A 1255 6.44 -28.16 6.96
CA LYS A 1255 7.49 -28.03 7.99
C LYS A 1255 8.47 -29.21 7.96
N VAL A 1256 7.97 -30.43 7.84
CA VAL A 1256 8.81 -31.63 7.78
C VAL A 1256 9.67 -31.66 6.52
N ARG A 1257 9.12 -31.31 5.35
CA ARG A 1257 9.85 -31.25 4.07
C ARG A 1257 10.84 -30.07 4.01
N GLY A 1258 10.45 -28.87 4.45
CA GLY A 1258 11.32 -27.70 4.45
C GLY A 1258 12.53 -27.83 5.38
N SER A 1259 12.41 -28.64 6.44
CA SER A 1259 13.54 -28.95 7.34
C SER A 1259 14.58 -29.88 6.70
N ALA A 1260 14.20 -30.68 5.69
CA ALA A 1260 15.11 -31.58 4.98
C ALA A 1260 16.13 -30.82 4.11
N TYR A 1261 15.81 -29.60 3.68
CA TYR A 1261 16.70 -28.76 2.86
C TYR A 1261 17.85 -28.09 3.64
N ARG A 1262 17.80 -28.09 4.99
CA ARG A 1262 18.86 -27.51 5.84
C ARG A 1262 19.91 -28.51 6.30
N HIS A 1263 19.71 -29.81 6.12
CA HIS A 1263 20.67 -30.85 6.52
C HIS A 1263 21.45 -31.46 5.35
N SER A 1264 21.21 -31.01 4.11
CA SER A 1264 21.94 -31.45 2.91
C SER A 1264 23.01 -30.45 2.44
N VAL A 1265 23.34 -29.44 3.25
CA VAL A 1265 24.49 -28.55 3.04
C VAL A 1265 25.32 -28.54 4.32
N SER A 1266 26.12 -29.59 4.50
CA SER A 1266 27.30 -29.61 5.36
C SER A 1266 28.52 -29.90 4.51
#